data_AF-A0A9Q3QCL6-F1
#
_entry.id   AF-A0A9Q3QCL6-F1
#
_cell.length_a   1.000
_cell.length_b   1.000
_cell.length_c   1.000
_cell.angle_alpha   90.00
_cell.angle_beta   90.00
_cell.angle_gamma   90.00
#
_symmetry.space_group_name_H-M   'P 1'
#
loop_
_entity.id
_entity.type
_entity.pdbx_description
1 polymer ?
#
loop_
_entity_poly.entity_id
_entity_poly.type
_entity_poly.pdbx_seq_one_letter_code
_entity_poly.pdbx_strand_id
1 'polypeptide(L)'
;MSKIKSHLRSEKFNYFTEGQDPKEKRKSKLKKIWRWTKILLYVLIFGITLTGCVQSFVIPSSTTTGNAIEIYLDKDKVAPHVTTLKVDKENVSSTTGEGENKTTTNLSFEVIKIDDLINRHITDKEVISELRDKTNKEKGEYGKYDTYSSAISIYTNSDKQYLGEKPESYLYSKNGNYLFMSETSKEYNPINTFTNIYLVAQAGVIDEKTKQLKPAGASNILLEFGDHGRVIGFTGLAQVSNDFIGAKDKFARDVLQTFYNETIAKWNFGEYLNGLTPSEFIKIEIYDKIANGEIPELSKIQYDILNKYNSVISSYLSAANIGYNNEQLMTFSSFVVKKDNDKDKDKESSTTSAPSNENKTLELSINRTEWENNNKFKVYDAIKSSALTYSGDRPQKVLTTWSDSWALGPFYGLFVYPLAALMQSMSIITPVWAGWGTIWIIVFAVVVTKSIALAISFKSRFSQSIQDDLRIKKAAIEAKYKGFENNKQMKIRKSQELSALYSKNNINPMDSMANMIITMPIFLAIWRALQITPEIKSTIWLTINFASTSWQKLFEGYWPYLILIVTAVAVQVISQVLPRILNRKKENQRLTADQKEAIKKSEKTQRITMIVFLFFTVAFTAGVQIYWIASGIWTILETIAIHWLKKTKWYRLSYSKKFKK
;
A
#
# COMPACT_ATOMS: atom_id res chain seq x y z
N MET A 1 -27.93 -79.94 -35.36
CA MET A 1 -27.36 -80.46 -34.09
C MET A 1 -26.12 -79.63 -33.76
N SER A 2 -25.89 -79.00 -32.60
CA SER A 2 -26.62 -78.93 -31.33
C SER A 2 -26.21 -77.67 -30.55
N LYS A 3 -27.21 -76.97 -29.99
CA LYS A 3 -27.21 -76.10 -28.78
C LYS A 3 -26.43 -74.77 -28.87
N ILE A 4 -27.03 -73.57 -28.97
CA ILE A 4 -28.23 -73.03 -28.29
C ILE A 4 -28.35 -73.55 -26.86
N LYS A 5 -27.64 -72.89 -25.93
CA LYS A 5 -28.05 -72.60 -24.53
C LYS A 5 -26.85 -72.03 -23.76
N SER A 6 -26.73 -70.70 -23.68
CA SER A 6 -25.99 -70.06 -22.58
C SER A 6 -26.59 -68.74 -22.10
N HIS A 7 -27.75 -68.33 -22.61
CA HIS A 7 -28.60 -67.40 -21.88
C HIS A 7 -29.42 -68.19 -20.88
N LEU A 8 -29.01 -68.16 -19.60
CA LEU A 8 -29.85 -68.28 -18.39
C LEU A 8 -28.99 -68.46 -17.11
N ARG A 9 -27.88 -67.73 -16.95
CA ARG A 9 -27.33 -67.55 -15.60
C ARG A 9 -27.81 -66.21 -15.06
N SER A 10 -28.83 -66.28 -14.22
CA SER A 10 -29.34 -65.14 -13.44
C SER A 10 -28.19 -64.54 -12.63
N GLU A 11 -28.04 -63.21 -12.63
CA GLU A 11 -27.06 -62.48 -11.79
C GLU A 11 -27.16 -62.85 -10.30
N LYS A 12 -28.29 -63.43 -9.87
CA LYS A 12 -28.49 -63.96 -8.51
C LYS A 12 -27.63 -65.18 -8.17
N PHE A 13 -26.92 -65.79 -9.12
CA PHE A 13 -26.01 -66.93 -8.92
C PHE A 13 -24.51 -66.54 -8.88
N ASN A 14 -24.18 -65.24 -8.89
CA ASN A 14 -22.79 -64.77 -8.75
C ASN A 14 -22.31 -64.74 -7.28
N TYR A 15 -23.21 -64.96 -6.32
CA TYR A 15 -22.92 -65.00 -4.88
C TYR A 15 -21.83 -66.03 -4.51
N PHE A 16 -21.71 -67.14 -5.24
CA PHE A 16 -20.72 -68.20 -4.97
C PHE A 16 -19.34 -67.98 -5.62
N THR A 17 -19.19 -66.92 -6.42
CA THR A 17 -17.92 -66.56 -7.09
C THR A 17 -17.33 -65.23 -6.61
N GLU A 18 -18.08 -64.46 -5.81
CA GLU A 18 -17.61 -63.22 -5.18
C GLU A 18 -16.49 -63.52 -4.18
N GLY A 19 -15.23 -63.47 -4.65
CA GLY A 19 -14.03 -63.65 -3.84
C GLY A 19 -12.90 -64.45 -4.50
N GLN A 20 -13.22 -65.26 -5.51
CA GLN A 20 -12.24 -66.13 -6.20
C GLN A 20 -11.80 -65.62 -7.59
N ASP A 21 -12.48 -64.64 -8.20
CA ASP A 21 -12.04 -64.06 -9.48
C ASP A 21 -10.79 -63.16 -9.29
N PRO A 22 -9.62 -63.50 -9.90
CA PRO A 22 -8.40 -62.69 -9.83
C PRO A 22 -8.61 -61.25 -10.32
N LYS A 23 -9.52 -61.02 -11.27
CA LYS A 23 -9.83 -59.68 -11.81
C LYS A 23 -10.60 -58.84 -10.80
N GLU A 24 -11.55 -59.42 -10.06
CA GLU A 24 -12.25 -58.73 -8.97
C GLU A 24 -11.31 -58.43 -7.80
N LYS A 25 -10.45 -59.39 -7.45
CA LYS A 25 -9.43 -59.22 -6.39
C LYS A 25 -8.42 -58.12 -6.74
N ARG A 26 -7.97 -58.04 -8.01
CA ARG A 26 -7.11 -56.96 -8.53
C ARG A 26 -7.83 -55.61 -8.55
N LYS A 27 -9.10 -55.55 -8.99
CA LYS A 27 -9.93 -54.33 -8.90
C LYS A 27 -10.14 -53.87 -7.45
N SER A 28 -10.31 -54.80 -6.51
CA SER A 28 -10.42 -54.53 -5.07
C SER A 28 -9.12 -53.97 -4.49
N LYS A 29 -7.97 -54.58 -4.81
CA LYS A 29 -6.64 -54.05 -4.43
C LYS A 29 -6.37 -52.66 -5.03
N LEU A 30 -6.64 -52.46 -6.32
CA LEU A 30 -6.54 -51.15 -6.99
C LEU A 30 -7.43 -50.10 -6.35
N LYS A 31 -8.68 -50.42 -6.01
CA LYS A 31 -9.58 -49.52 -5.27
C LYS A 31 -9.04 -49.17 -3.89
N LYS A 32 -8.44 -50.12 -3.16
CA LYS A 32 -7.78 -49.87 -1.87
C LYS A 32 -6.56 -48.97 -2.01
N ILE A 33 -5.67 -49.27 -2.97
CA ILE A 33 -4.49 -48.44 -3.27
C ILE A 33 -4.94 -47.02 -3.62
N TRP A 34 -5.86 -46.87 -4.57
CA TRP A 34 -6.40 -45.58 -4.98
C TRP A 34 -7.03 -44.80 -3.81
N ARG A 35 -7.73 -45.50 -2.91
CA ARG A 35 -8.28 -44.88 -1.69
C ARG A 35 -7.18 -44.33 -0.78
N TRP A 36 -6.12 -45.09 -0.55
CA TRP A 36 -4.98 -44.64 0.27
C TRP A 36 -4.19 -43.52 -0.41
N THR A 37 -3.93 -43.62 -1.72
CA THR A 37 -3.31 -42.55 -2.50
C THR A 37 -4.11 -41.26 -2.42
N LYS A 38 -5.44 -41.34 -2.54
CA LYS A 38 -6.33 -40.19 -2.42
C LYS A 38 -6.32 -39.57 -1.02
N ILE A 39 -6.29 -40.39 0.03
CA ILE A 39 -6.15 -39.91 1.42
C ILE A 39 -4.82 -39.21 1.61
N LEU A 40 -3.72 -39.82 1.17
CA LEU A 40 -2.37 -39.26 1.28
C LEU A 40 -2.26 -37.93 0.52
N LEU A 41 -2.82 -37.86 -0.69
CA LEU A 41 -2.90 -36.62 -1.46
C LEU A 41 -3.68 -35.53 -0.71
N TYR A 42 -4.82 -35.85 -0.10
CA TYR A 42 -5.58 -34.88 0.69
C TYR A 42 -4.84 -34.42 1.94
N VAL A 43 -4.16 -35.31 2.65
CA VAL A 43 -3.33 -34.94 3.82
C VAL A 43 -2.18 -34.05 3.40
N LEU A 44 -1.51 -34.36 2.28
CA LEU A 44 -0.41 -33.57 1.74
C LEU A 44 -0.89 -32.18 1.30
N ILE A 45 -1.97 -32.10 0.52
CA ILE A 45 -2.57 -30.81 0.13
C ILE A 45 -2.96 -30.04 1.39
N PHE A 46 -3.65 -30.67 2.34
CA PHE A 46 -4.03 -30.02 3.59
C PHE A 46 -2.82 -29.47 4.36
N GLY A 47 -1.73 -30.24 4.47
CA GLY A 47 -0.48 -29.78 5.08
C GLY A 47 0.12 -28.56 4.38
N ILE A 48 0.23 -28.60 3.05
CA ILE A 48 0.73 -27.47 2.23
C ILE A 48 -0.18 -26.25 2.40
N THR A 49 -1.48 -26.45 2.56
CA THR A 49 -2.42 -25.35 2.71
C THR A 49 -2.36 -24.72 4.10
N LEU A 50 -2.14 -25.52 5.15
CA LEU A 50 -1.93 -24.99 6.50
C LEU A 50 -0.63 -24.20 6.59
N THR A 51 0.46 -24.70 6.01
CA THR A 51 1.71 -23.91 5.92
C THR A 51 1.50 -22.67 5.07
N GLY A 52 0.78 -22.79 3.96
CA GLY A 52 0.37 -21.68 3.12
C GLY A 52 -0.42 -20.60 3.86
N CYS A 53 -1.35 -20.96 4.74
CA CYS A 53 -2.06 -20.02 5.62
C CYS A 53 -1.07 -19.21 6.45
N VAL A 54 -0.17 -19.89 7.18
CA VAL A 54 0.80 -19.22 8.06
C VAL A 54 1.75 -18.34 7.25
N GLN A 55 2.32 -18.88 6.17
CA GLN A 55 3.19 -18.14 5.25
C GLN A 55 2.49 -16.91 4.67
N SER A 56 1.19 -17.02 4.38
CA SER A 56 0.41 -15.91 3.83
C SER A 56 0.19 -14.77 4.82
N PHE A 57 0.41 -14.96 6.12
CA PHE A 57 0.37 -13.87 7.10
C PHE A 57 1.76 -13.44 7.57
N VAL A 58 2.75 -14.34 7.56
CA VAL A 58 4.11 -14.05 8.05
C VAL A 58 4.96 -13.36 6.99
N ILE A 59 4.80 -13.73 5.72
CA ILE A 59 5.60 -13.14 4.65
C ILE A 59 5.13 -11.69 4.42
N PRO A 60 6.01 -10.68 4.54
CA PRO A 60 5.61 -9.30 4.39
C PRO A 60 5.20 -8.99 2.95
N SER A 61 4.24 -8.09 2.79
CA SER A 61 3.80 -7.57 1.49
C SER A 61 3.70 -6.04 1.53
N SER A 62 3.93 -5.42 0.37
CA SER A 62 3.85 -3.98 0.17
C SER A 62 2.75 -3.65 -0.84
N THR A 63 2.14 -2.46 -0.68
CA THR A 63 1.13 -1.92 -1.59
C THR A 63 1.74 -1.17 -2.77
N THR A 64 3.04 -0.88 -2.74
CA THR A 64 3.73 -0.15 -3.81
C THR A 64 4.53 -1.11 -4.70
N THR A 65 4.72 -0.71 -5.96
CA THR A 65 5.57 -1.44 -6.91
C THR A 65 7.03 -1.31 -6.54
N GLY A 66 7.85 -2.27 -6.98
CA GLY A 66 9.28 -2.26 -6.71
C GLY A 66 9.62 -2.62 -5.26
N ASN A 67 8.67 -3.15 -4.49
CA ASN A 67 8.81 -3.42 -3.06
C ASN A 67 8.25 -4.77 -2.63
N ALA A 68 8.86 -5.31 -1.57
CA ALA A 68 8.57 -6.63 -1.05
C ALA A 68 8.59 -7.70 -2.17
N ILE A 69 7.82 -8.77 -2.01
CA ILE A 69 7.81 -9.84 -3.01
C ILE A 69 7.01 -9.40 -4.23
N GLU A 70 7.64 -9.57 -5.40
CA GLU A 70 7.02 -9.33 -6.69
C GLU A 70 7.38 -10.44 -7.67
N ILE A 71 6.42 -10.79 -8.53
CA ILE A 71 6.66 -11.75 -9.60
C ILE A 71 6.88 -11.02 -10.93
N TYR A 72 7.91 -11.46 -11.66
CA TYR A 72 8.20 -11.00 -13.01
C TYR A 72 8.50 -12.21 -13.88
N LEU A 73 7.74 -12.43 -14.95
CA LEU A 73 8.01 -13.52 -15.89
C LEU A 73 9.35 -13.37 -16.65
N ASP A 74 9.97 -12.20 -16.57
CA ASP A 74 11.21 -11.86 -17.25
C ASP A 74 12.06 -10.94 -16.35
N LYS A 75 13.35 -11.26 -16.20
CA LYS A 75 14.31 -10.44 -15.46
C LYS A 75 14.48 -9.06 -16.10
N ASP A 76 14.22 -8.93 -17.39
CA ASP A 76 14.29 -7.68 -18.14
C ASP A 76 13.09 -6.76 -17.92
N LYS A 77 12.10 -7.21 -17.15
CA LYS A 77 10.92 -6.41 -16.80
C LYS A 77 10.91 -5.96 -15.35
N VAL A 78 11.94 -6.30 -14.57
CA VAL A 78 12.01 -5.93 -13.14
C VAL A 78 12.02 -4.40 -13.04
N ALA A 79 10.93 -3.85 -12.50
CA ALA A 79 10.77 -2.41 -12.34
C ALA A 79 11.26 -1.97 -10.96
N PRO A 80 11.83 -0.75 -10.85
CA PRO A 80 12.23 -0.21 -9.56
C PRO A 80 11.02 0.29 -8.77
N HIS A 81 11.23 0.64 -7.51
CA HIS A 81 10.25 1.43 -6.77
C HIS A 81 10.22 2.87 -7.30
N VAL A 82 9.01 3.39 -7.54
CA VAL A 82 8.79 4.75 -8.02
C VAL A 82 7.97 5.53 -6.99
N THR A 83 8.54 6.62 -6.48
CA THR A 83 7.76 7.60 -5.72
C THR A 83 7.17 8.62 -6.68
N THR A 84 5.84 8.73 -6.69
CA THR A 84 5.13 9.72 -7.49
C THR A 84 4.91 10.99 -6.70
N LEU A 85 5.30 12.11 -7.30
CA LEU A 85 5.23 13.44 -6.75
C LEU A 85 4.36 14.32 -7.65
N LYS A 86 3.48 15.12 -7.04
CA LYS A 86 2.67 16.12 -7.73
C LYS A 86 3.13 17.51 -7.38
N VAL A 87 3.14 18.38 -8.38
CA VAL A 87 3.24 19.82 -8.18
C VAL A 87 1.85 20.34 -7.82
N ASP A 88 1.71 20.82 -6.58
CA ASP A 88 0.48 21.34 -6.00
C ASP A 88 0.61 22.86 -5.79
N LYS A 89 -0.53 23.56 -5.80
CA LYS A 89 -0.57 25.01 -5.56
C LYS A 89 -1.04 25.27 -4.14
N GLU A 90 -0.25 26.03 -3.41
CA GLU A 90 -0.61 26.53 -2.10
C GLU A 90 -0.64 28.06 -2.10
N ASN A 91 -1.31 28.66 -1.12
CA ASN A 91 -1.48 30.11 -1.03
C ASN A 91 -1.10 30.62 0.37
N VAL A 92 -0.58 31.83 0.43
CA VAL A 92 -0.27 32.58 1.67
C VAL A 92 -0.85 33.97 1.48
N SER A 93 -1.63 34.42 2.46
CA SER A 93 -2.15 35.77 2.51
C SER A 93 -1.21 36.63 3.35
N SER A 94 -0.61 37.65 2.75
CA SER A 94 0.12 38.70 3.46
C SER A 94 -0.79 39.90 3.62
N THR A 95 -0.93 40.42 4.84
CA THR A 95 -1.74 41.61 5.11
C THR A 95 -0.85 42.75 5.60
N THR A 96 -0.97 43.91 4.96
CA THR A 96 -0.26 45.14 5.29
C THR A 96 -1.24 46.26 5.65
N GLY A 97 -0.83 47.18 6.53
CA GLY A 97 -1.65 48.30 7.00
C GLY A 97 -2.46 48.03 8.29
N GLU A 98 -2.96 49.10 8.90
CA GLU A 98 -3.77 49.10 10.12
C GLU A 98 -5.15 49.73 9.90
N GLY A 99 -6.14 49.33 10.73
CA GLY A 99 -7.50 49.87 10.65
C GLY A 99 -8.22 49.59 9.32
N GLU A 100 -8.83 50.63 8.74
CA GLU A 100 -9.60 50.56 7.48
C GLU A 100 -8.71 50.45 6.22
N ASN A 101 -7.40 50.71 6.32
CA ASN A 101 -6.44 50.67 5.19
C ASN A 101 -5.71 49.32 5.03
N LYS A 102 -6.34 48.21 5.44
CA LYS A 102 -5.76 46.87 5.30
C LYS A 102 -5.78 46.41 3.85
N THR A 103 -4.61 46.06 3.34
CA THR A 103 -4.45 45.45 2.01
C THR A 103 -4.00 44.00 2.19
N THR A 104 -4.75 43.04 1.66
CA THR A 104 -4.38 41.62 1.68
C THR A 104 -3.94 41.16 0.30
N THR A 105 -2.68 40.77 0.18
CA THR A 105 -2.10 40.19 -1.03
C THR A 105 -2.06 38.68 -0.89
N ASN A 106 -2.70 37.96 -1.82
CA ASN A 106 -2.64 36.50 -1.87
C ASN A 106 -1.52 36.06 -2.81
N LEU A 107 -0.53 35.38 -2.27
CA LEU A 107 0.60 34.82 -2.99
C LEU A 107 0.35 33.34 -3.22
N SER A 108 0.37 32.91 -4.48
CA SER A 108 0.29 31.49 -4.85
C SER A 108 1.69 30.95 -5.15
N PHE A 109 1.99 29.75 -4.69
CA PHE A 109 3.28 29.09 -4.87
C PHE A 109 3.08 27.61 -5.17
N GLU A 110 4.00 27.09 -5.97
CA GLU A 110 4.04 25.68 -6.32
C GLU A 110 4.92 24.92 -5.32
N VAL A 111 4.43 23.78 -4.85
CA VAL A 111 5.15 22.87 -3.94
C VAL A 111 5.00 21.44 -4.41
N ILE A 112 6.00 20.61 -4.14
CA ILE A 112 5.97 19.18 -4.45
C ILE A 112 5.48 18.41 -3.23
N LYS A 113 4.51 17.52 -3.46
CA LYS A 113 3.98 16.58 -2.47
C LYS A 113 3.94 15.17 -3.03
N ILE A 114 4.08 14.18 -2.17
CA ILE A 114 3.86 12.77 -2.55
C ILE A 114 2.38 12.58 -2.89
N ASP A 115 2.11 11.93 -4.02
CA ASP A 115 0.77 11.45 -4.36
C ASP A 115 0.68 9.94 -4.08
N ASP A 116 0.02 9.60 -2.98
CA ASP A 116 -0.10 8.22 -2.50
C ASP A 116 -1.22 7.43 -3.22
N LEU A 117 -2.01 8.06 -4.09
CA LEU A 117 -2.97 7.38 -4.95
C LEU A 117 -2.28 6.79 -6.18
N ILE A 118 -1.17 7.37 -6.61
CA ILE A 118 -0.52 6.98 -7.86
C ILE A 118 0.69 6.10 -7.59
N ASN A 119 0.49 4.81 -7.78
CA ASN A 119 1.57 3.83 -7.77
C ASN A 119 1.98 3.51 -9.22
N ARG A 120 3.20 3.86 -9.62
CA ARG A 120 3.65 3.67 -11.01
C ARG A 120 4.39 2.35 -11.19
N HIS A 121 4.07 1.66 -12.27
CA HIS A 121 4.83 0.50 -12.72
C HIS A 121 5.49 0.82 -14.06
N ILE A 122 6.82 0.79 -14.09
CA ILE A 122 7.57 0.99 -15.33
C ILE A 122 7.55 -0.31 -16.12
N THR A 123 6.93 -0.28 -17.29
CA THR A 123 6.85 -1.44 -18.21
C THR A 123 7.66 -1.24 -19.48
N ASP A 124 8.15 -0.02 -19.70
CA ASP A 124 8.95 0.32 -20.88
C ASP A 124 10.32 -0.36 -20.81
N LYS A 125 10.64 -1.14 -21.83
CA LYS A 125 11.89 -1.90 -21.91
C LYS A 125 13.11 -1.01 -22.11
N GLU A 126 12.96 0.08 -22.85
CA GLU A 126 14.06 1.02 -23.11
C GLU A 126 14.44 1.72 -21.80
N VAL A 127 13.45 2.24 -21.07
CA VAL A 127 13.65 2.86 -19.76
C VAL A 127 14.31 1.86 -18.79
N ILE A 128 13.81 0.63 -18.66
CA ILE A 128 14.40 -0.37 -17.76
C ILE A 128 15.85 -0.71 -18.15
N SER A 129 16.14 -0.79 -19.45
CA SER A 129 17.51 -0.99 -19.94
C SER A 129 18.42 0.16 -19.56
N GLU A 130 17.96 1.41 -19.72
CA GLU A 130 18.73 2.61 -19.35
C GLU A 130 19.01 2.67 -17.84
N LEU A 131 18.02 2.32 -16.99
CA LEU A 131 18.21 2.23 -15.54
C LEU A 131 19.23 1.17 -15.14
N ARG A 132 19.18 0.01 -15.81
CA ARG A 132 20.15 -1.07 -15.62
C ARG A 132 21.55 -0.63 -16.03
N ASP A 133 21.69 -0.02 -17.20
CA ASP A 133 22.97 0.46 -17.71
C ASP A 133 23.56 1.55 -16.81
N LYS A 134 22.72 2.45 -16.28
CA LYS A 134 23.12 3.42 -15.26
C LYS A 134 23.64 2.71 -14.00
N THR A 135 22.90 1.74 -13.48
CA THR A 135 23.32 0.97 -12.29
C THR A 135 24.66 0.28 -12.49
N ASN A 136 24.87 -0.33 -13.66
CA ASN A 136 26.12 -1.00 -14.02
C ASN A 136 27.29 -0.01 -14.11
N LYS A 137 27.09 1.16 -14.74
CA LYS A 137 28.09 2.25 -14.80
C LYS A 137 28.44 2.76 -13.40
N GLU A 138 27.48 2.76 -12.48
CA GLU A 138 27.62 3.12 -11.07
C GLU A 138 28.15 1.97 -10.18
N LYS A 139 28.67 0.90 -10.80
CA LYS A 139 29.27 -0.29 -10.14
C LYS A 139 28.29 -1.03 -9.22
N GLY A 140 27.00 -0.96 -9.53
CA GLY A 140 25.92 -1.66 -8.84
C GLY A 140 25.40 -2.89 -9.60
N GLU A 141 24.36 -3.51 -9.05
CA GLU A 141 23.63 -4.65 -9.62
C GLU A 141 22.13 -4.34 -9.63
N TYR A 142 21.55 -4.17 -10.81
CA TYR A 142 20.14 -3.82 -10.98
C TYR A 142 19.22 -5.02 -10.71
N GLY A 143 18.12 -4.81 -9.97
CA GLY A 143 17.12 -5.85 -9.71
C GLY A 143 17.60 -6.98 -8.80
N LYS A 144 18.63 -6.72 -7.99
CA LYS A 144 19.17 -7.71 -7.04
C LYS A 144 18.13 -8.08 -5.99
N TYR A 145 18.03 -9.37 -5.68
CA TYR A 145 17.14 -9.84 -4.62
C TYR A 145 17.48 -9.23 -3.25
N ASP A 146 16.44 -8.80 -2.53
CA ASP A 146 16.51 -8.21 -1.18
C ASP A 146 17.27 -6.88 -1.14
N THR A 147 17.00 -6.00 -2.09
CA THR A 147 17.62 -4.66 -2.18
C THR A 147 16.60 -3.55 -2.41
N TYR A 148 16.94 -2.33 -2.00
CA TYR A 148 16.12 -1.16 -2.30
C TYR A 148 16.49 -0.54 -3.66
N SER A 149 15.49 0.07 -4.29
CA SER A 149 15.67 0.97 -5.42
C SER A 149 14.83 2.21 -5.20
N SER A 150 15.20 3.32 -5.82
CA SER A 150 14.46 4.57 -5.73
C SER A 150 14.49 5.29 -7.07
N ALA A 151 13.32 5.50 -7.64
CA ALA A 151 13.09 6.33 -8.81
C ALA A 151 12.05 7.40 -8.46
N ILE A 152 12.19 8.57 -9.07
CA ILE A 152 11.28 9.71 -8.85
C ILE A 152 10.46 9.97 -10.10
N SER A 153 9.16 10.19 -9.91
CA SER A 153 8.23 10.68 -10.92
C SER A 153 7.65 12.01 -10.45
N ILE A 154 7.65 13.03 -11.32
CA ILE A 154 7.05 14.34 -11.03
C ILE A 154 6.06 14.65 -12.14
N TYR A 155 4.85 15.09 -11.79
CA TYR A 155 3.85 15.51 -12.76
C TYR A 155 3.10 16.76 -12.29
N THR A 156 2.43 17.42 -13.25
CA THR A 156 1.61 18.62 -13.00
C THR A 156 0.14 18.32 -13.29
N ASN A 157 -0.80 19.00 -12.62
CA ASN A 157 -2.25 18.74 -12.74
C ASN A 157 -2.82 18.91 -14.17
N SER A 158 -2.09 19.55 -15.09
CA SER A 158 -2.45 19.62 -16.50
C SER A 158 -2.39 18.25 -17.20
N ASP A 159 -1.65 17.30 -16.64
CA ASP A 159 -1.53 15.96 -17.17
C ASP A 159 -2.76 15.14 -16.73
N LYS A 160 -3.73 14.93 -17.64
CA LYS A 160 -4.90 14.05 -17.42
C LYS A 160 -4.49 12.57 -17.33
N GLN A 161 -3.62 12.22 -16.38
CA GLN A 161 -2.98 10.89 -16.27
C GLN A 161 -3.86 9.79 -15.66
N TYR A 162 -5.13 10.07 -15.36
CA TYR A 162 -6.08 9.07 -14.83
C TYR A 162 -6.69 8.17 -15.91
N LEU A 163 -6.30 8.30 -17.19
CA LEU A 163 -7.02 7.73 -18.34
C LEU A 163 -6.16 6.95 -19.35
N GLY A 164 -5.02 6.37 -18.94
CA GLY A 164 -4.35 5.31 -19.71
C GLY A 164 -3.62 5.75 -20.99
N GLU A 165 -2.95 6.91 -20.98
CA GLU A 165 -2.02 7.30 -22.05
C GLU A 165 -0.58 6.79 -21.81
N LYS A 166 0.24 6.82 -22.88
CA LYS A 166 1.48 6.06 -23.09
C LYS A 166 2.57 6.27 -22.01
N PRO A 167 3.43 5.26 -21.73
CA PRO A 167 4.31 5.21 -20.56
C PRO A 167 5.74 5.73 -20.79
N GLU A 168 5.98 6.60 -21.75
CA GLU A 168 7.35 6.96 -22.19
C GLU A 168 8.05 8.03 -21.30
N SER A 169 7.38 8.65 -20.32
CA SER A 169 7.97 9.71 -19.47
C SER A 169 7.57 9.68 -17.99
N TYR A 170 7.26 8.49 -17.45
CA TYR A 170 6.86 8.40 -16.04
C TYR A 170 7.95 8.77 -15.05
N LEU A 171 9.21 8.54 -15.40
CA LEU A 171 10.32 8.91 -14.54
C LEU A 171 10.80 10.31 -14.89
N TYR A 172 11.13 11.07 -13.85
CA TYR A 172 11.80 12.33 -14.04
C TYR A 172 13.17 12.09 -14.69
N SER A 173 13.38 12.72 -15.84
CA SER A 173 14.63 12.64 -16.59
C SER A 173 15.12 14.02 -16.99
N LYS A 174 16.44 14.17 -17.08
CA LYS A 174 17.09 15.39 -17.56
C LYS A 174 18.29 15.00 -18.41
N ASN A 175 18.39 15.58 -19.61
CA ASN A 175 19.46 15.27 -20.57
C ASN A 175 19.65 13.77 -20.82
N GLY A 176 18.56 13.01 -20.94
CA GLY A 176 18.59 11.56 -21.17
C GLY A 176 19.01 10.71 -19.96
N ASN A 177 19.08 11.28 -18.75
CA ASN A 177 19.38 10.53 -17.52
C ASN A 177 18.23 10.61 -16.53
N TYR A 178 17.85 9.48 -15.93
CA TYR A 178 16.80 9.43 -14.91
C TYR A 178 17.32 9.75 -13.51
N LEU A 179 16.44 10.37 -12.72
CA LEU A 179 16.59 10.51 -11.27
C LEU A 179 16.26 9.17 -10.60
N PHE A 180 17.27 8.30 -10.59
CA PHE A 180 17.18 6.94 -10.11
C PHE A 180 18.49 6.50 -9.45
N MET A 181 18.37 5.70 -8.40
CA MET A 181 19.49 5.00 -7.77
C MET A 181 19.07 3.61 -7.29
N SER A 182 19.93 2.61 -7.50
CA SER A 182 19.87 1.32 -6.83
C SER A 182 20.68 1.36 -5.54
N GLU A 183 20.21 0.72 -4.47
CA GLU A 183 20.99 0.60 -3.23
C GLU A 183 22.34 -0.10 -3.43
N THR A 184 22.43 -0.98 -4.44
CA THR A 184 23.65 -1.70 -4.79
C THR A 184 24.71 -0.82 -5.47
N SER A 185 24.34 0.37 -5.98
CA SER A 185 25.26 1.31 -6.62
C SER A 185 26.31 1.81 -5.63
N LYS A 186 27.59 1.74 -6.01
CA LYS A 186 28.70 2.24 -5.18
C LYS A 186 29.05 3.69 -5.48
N GLU A 187 28.75 4.13 -6.70
CA GLU A 187 28.94 5.49 -7.19
C GLU A 187 27.58 6.08 -7.59
N TYR A 188 27.51 7.39 -7.78
CA TYR A 188 26.29 8.05 -8.29
C TYR A 188 26.69 9.22 -9.18
N ASN A 189 26.14 9.24 -10.39
CA ASN A 189 26.33 10.32 -11.35
C ASN A 189 25.12 11.27 -11.33
N PRO A 190 25.26 12.48 -10.76
CA PRO A 190 24.17 13.43 -10.64
C PRO A 190 23.69 13.94 -12.00
N ILE A 191 22.38 14.16 -12.13
CA ILE A 191 21.74 14.69 -13.32
C ILE A 191 21.54 16.22 -13.24
N ASN A 192 21.58 16.81 -12.04
CA ASN A 192 21.60 18.25 -11.85
C ASN A 192 22.93 18.77 -11.30
N THR A 193 23.28 19.98 -11.73
CA THR A 193 24.28 20.82 -11.05
C THR A 193 23.66 21.39 -9.77
N PHE A 194 24.30 21.17 -8.63
CA PHE A 194 23.81 21.67 -7.36
C PHE A 194 24.11 23.16 -7.18
N THR A 195 23.09 23.93 -6.81
CA THR A 195 23.20 25.33 -6.41
C THR A 195 23.04 25.43 -4.90
N ASN A 196 23.95 26.13 -4.23
CA ASN A 196 23.85 26.33 -2.79
C ASN A 196 22.51 26.99 -2.41
N ILE A 197 21.85 26.43 -1.39
CA ILE A 197 20.55 26.90 -0.92
C ILE A 197 20.74 27.67 0.38
N TYR A 198 20.37 28.94 0.42
CA TYR A 198 20.51 29.80 1.60
C TYR A 198 19.18 29.90 2.34
N LEU A 199 19.22 29.78 3.66
CA LEU A 199 18.06 29.77 4.55
C LEU A 199 18.24 30.77 5.68
N VAL A 200 17.12 31.21 6.24
CA VAL A 200 17.09 32.08 7.40
C VAL A 200 16.58 31.28 8.60
N ALA A 201 17.40 31.12 9.63
CA ALA A 201 16.97 30.56 10.89
C ALA A 201 16.24 31.61 11.71
N GLN A 202 14.91 31.61 11.60
CA GLN A 202 13.96 32.46 12.33
C GLN A 202 14.30 33.96 12.33
N ALA A 203 13.46 34.79 11.73
CA ALA A 203 13.57 36.22 11.96
C ALA A 203 12.94 36.57 13.33
N GLY A 204 13.73 37.20 14.20
CA GLY A 204 13.28 37.84 15.42
C GLY A 204 12.91 39.30 15.16
N VAL A 205 12.05 39.85 16.02
CA VAL A 205 11.70 41.27 15.97
C VAL A 205 12.59 41.99 16.98
N ILE A 206 13.25 43.07 16.56
CA ILE A 206 13.91 43.97 17.51
C ILE A 206 12.82 44.84 18.13
N ASP A 207 12.68 44.73 19.45
CA ASP A 207 11.79 45.57 20.23
C ASP A 207 12.34 47.02 20.21
N GLU A 208 11.61 47.96 19.60
CA GLU A 208 12.07 49.35 19.40
C GLU A 208 12.42 50.07 20.71
N LYS A 209 11.74 49.73 21.81
CA LYS A 209 11.92 50.37 23.13
C LYS A 209 13.13 49.83 23.86
N THR A 210 13.38 48.54 23.75
CA THR A 210 14.47 47.86 24.49
C THR A 210 15.71 47.61 23.65
N LYS A 211 15.61 47.77 22.32
CA LYS A 211 16.65 47.42 21.32
C LYS A 211 17.14 45.96 21.45
N GLN A 212 16.37 45.08 22.08
CA GLN A 212 16.69 43.67 22.27
C GLN A 212 15.97 42.80 21.24
N LEU A 213 16.67 41.77 20.76
CA LEU A 213 16.15 40.80 19.81
C LEU A 213 15.31 39.74 20.54
N LYS A 214 14.03 39.56 20.14
CA LYS A 214 13.16 38.51 20.68
C LYS A 214 12.90 37.43 19.62
N PRO A 215 13.10 36.12 19.93
CA PRO A 215 12.84 35.04 18.99
C PRO A 215 11.33 34.88 18.75
N ALA A 216 10.89 34.76 17.49
CA ALA A 216 9.48 34.76 17.08
C ALA A 216 8.66 33.51 17.48
N GLY A 217 9.14 32.69 18.43
CA GLY A 217 8.55 31.41 18.80
C GLY A 217 8.20 31.22 20.29
N ALA A 218 8.40 32.23 21.14
CA ALA A 218 7.89 32.14 22.52
C ALA A 218 6.35 32.25 22.47
N SER A 219 5.66 31.31 23.10
CA SER A 219 4.21 31.06 23.03
C SER A 219 3.29 32.22 23.44
N ASN A 220 3.82 33.40 23.75
CA ASN A 220 3.08 34.63 24.06
C ASN A 220 3.80 35.89 23.56
N ILE A 221 4.07 36.01 22.25
CA ILE A 221 4.51 37.28 21.67
C ILE A 221 3.32 37.96 21.00
N LEU A 222 2.76 38.95 21.69
CA LEU A 222 1.85 39.92 21.10
C LEU A 222 2.67 40.79 20.13
N LEU A 223 2.42 40.63 18.83
CA LEU A 223 2.96 41.51 17.80
C LEU A 223 2.11 42.79 17.80
N GLU A 224 2.53 43.82 18.52
CA GLU A 224 1.99 45.17 18.31
C GLU A 224 2.72 45.81 17.14
N PHE A 225 1.95 46.19 16.14
CA PHE A 225 2.38 46.95 14.99
C PHE A 225 2.17 48.44 15.29
N GLY A 226 3.13 49.26 14.88
CA GLY A 226 3.12 50.71 15.03
C GLY A 226 4.04 51.35 13.98
N ASP A 227 3.71 52.57 13.60
CA ASP A 227 3.95 53.17 12.27
C ASP A 227 5.39 53.58 11.88
N HIS A 228 6.46 53.27 12.64
CA HIS A 228 7.80 53.79 12.30
C HIS A 228 8.98 52.83 12.58
N GLY A 229 9.50 52.20 11.51
CA GLY A 229 10.92 51.78 11.43
C GLY A 229 11.31 50.43 12.04
N ARG A 230 11.06 49.34 11.31
CA ARG A 230 11.35 47.96 11.75
C ARG A 230 12.79 47.53 11.47
N VAL A 231 13.52 47.15 12.52
CA VAL A 231 14.72 46.29 12.38
C VAL A 231 14.32 44.84 12.64
N ILE A 232 14.42 44.01 11.60
CA ILE A 232 14.23 42.55 11.70
C ILE A 232 15.63 41.96 11.89
N GLY A 233 15.90 41.38 13.06
CA GLY A 233 17.16 40.68 13.29
C GLY A 233 16.99 39.20 12.95
N PHE A 234 17.86 38.67 12.10
CA PHE A 234 17.86 37.24 11.78
C PHE A 234 18.59 36.45 12.86
N THR A 235 18.00 35.34 13.33
CA THR A 235 18.60 34.56 14.43
C THR A 235 19.63 33.51 14.01
N GLY A 236 19.83 33.35 12.71
CA GLY A 236 20.93 32.62 12.10
C GLY A 236 20.75 32.52 10.58
N LEU A 237 21.83 32.23 9.86
CA LEU A 237 21.80 31.95 8.42
C LEU A 237 22.31 30.53 8.20
N ALA A 238 21.62 29.78 7.35
CA ALA A 238 22.03 28.44 6.95
C ALA A 238 22.37 28.41 5.47
N GLN A 239 23.35 27.59 5.12
CA GLN A 239 23.70 27.28 3.74
C GLN A 239 23.73 25.77 3.56
N VAL A 240 22.91 25.24 2.65
CA VAL A 240 23.06 23.87 2.15
C VAL A 240 24.14 23.90 1.07
N SER A 241 25.34 23.40 1.37
CA SER A 241 26.50 23.38 0.49
C SER A 241 26.58 22.12 -0.39
N ASN A 242 27.36 22.18 -1.48
CA ASN A 242 27.57 21.06 -2.41
C ASN A 242 28.56 20.00 -1.91
N ASP A 243 28.36 19.57 -0.69
CA ASP A 243 29.41 18.90 0.06
C ASP A 243 29.26 17.36 -0.01
N PHE A 244 28.07 16.82 -0.24
CA PHE A 244 27.74 15.39 -0.38
C PHE A 244 28.80 14.50 -1.09
N ILE A 245 29.43 13.59 -0.33
CA ILE A 245 30.51 12.69 -0.81
C ILE A 245 29.95 11.33 -1.24
N GLY A 246 29.15 10.68 -0.39
CA GLY A 246 28.62 9.34 -0.62
C GLY A 246 27.66 9.28 -1.81
N ALA A 247 27.54 8.11 -2.44
CA ALA A 247 26.63 7.93 -3.57
C ALA A 247 25.17 8.23 -3.20
N LYS A 248 24.71 7.70 -2.05
CA LYS A 248 23.36 7.95 -1.51
C LYS A 248 23.16 9.43 -1.18
N ASP A 249 24.18 10.07 -0.63
CA ASP A 249 24.19 11.49 -0.26
C ASP A 249 24.03 12.37 -1.51
N LYS A 250 24.79 12.06 -2.56
CA LYS A 250 24.72 12.76 -3.85
C LYS A 250 23.36 12.57 -4.52
N PHE A 251 22.76 11.39 -4.40
CA PHE A 251 21.40 11.14 -4.87
C PHE A 251 20.37 11.96 -4.08
N ALA A 252 20.44 11.97 -2.75
CA ALA A 252 19.57 12.79 -1.90
C ALA A 252 19.66 14.28 -2.25
N ARG A 253 20.88 14.78 -2.48
CA ARG A 253 21.16 16.14 -2.95
C ARG A 253 20.52 16.42 -4.31
N ASP A 254 20.64 15.49 -5.25
CA ASP A 254 20.08 15.65 -6.59
C ASP A 254 18.55 15.65 -6.58
N VAL A 255 17.94 14.86 -5.70
CA VAL A 255 16.49 14.92 -5.40
C VAL A 255 16.10 16.30 -4.87
N LEU A 256 16.84 16.83 -3.88
CA LEU A 256 16.59 18.17 -3.33
C LEU A 256 16.71 19.25 -4.41
N GLN A 257 17.76 19.21 -5.24
CA GLN A 257 17.95 20.17 -6.34
C GLN A 257 16.82 20.06 -7.36
N THR A 258 16.35 18.85 -7.64
CA THR A 258 15.21 18.63 -8.53
C THR A 258 13.96 19.31 -7.97
N PHE A 259 13.68 19.16 -6.68
CA PHE A 259 12.53 19.83 -6.07
C PHE A 259 12.64 21.34 -6.12
N TYR A 260 13.83 21.87 -5.87
CA TYR A 260 14.10 23.31 -6.01
C TYR A 260 13.82 23.80 -7.43
N ASN A 261 14.36 23.13 -8.44
CA ASN A 261 14.20 23.49 -9.85
C ASN A 261 12.74 23.40 -10.32
N GLU A 262 12.02 22.36 -9.86
CA GLU A 262 10.64 22.13 -10.28
C GLU A 262 9.61 23.01 -9.58
N THR A 263 10.00 23.66 -8.46
CA THR A 263 9.08 24.50 -7.67
C THR A 263 9.64 25.89 -7.42
N ILE A 264 10.58 26.03 -6.49
CA ILE A 264 11.06 27.31 -5.98
C ILE A 264 11.70 28.18 -7.06
N ALA A 265 12.45 27.57 -7.99
CA ALA A 265 13.04 28.30 -9.11
C ALA A 265 11.99 28.90 -10.07
N LYS A 266 10.74 28.40 -10.04
CA LYS A 266 9.62 28.88 -10.85
C LYS A 266 8.72 29.86 -10.09
N TRP A 267 9.01 30.14 -8.82
CA TRP A 267 8.24 31.11 -8.05
C TRP A 267 8.42 32.52 -8.63
N ASN A 268 7.33 33.13 -9.07
CA ASN A 268 7.34 34.46 -9.67
C ASN A 268 7.19 35.56 -8.61
N PHE A 269 8.23 35.74 -7.79
CA PHE A 269 8.26 36.77 -6.73
C PHE A 269 9.25 37.90 -7.01
N GLY A 270 9.72 38.03 -8.25
CA GLY A 270 10.71 39.06 -8.63
C GLY A 270 10.25 40.48 -8.29
N GLU A 271 8.95 40.79 -8.38
CA GLU A 271 8.39 42.09 -7.98
C GLU A 271 8.64 42.41 -6.50
N TYR A 272 8.64 41.40 -5.63
CA TYR A 272 8.83 41.55 -4.19
C TYR A 272 10.28 41.32 -3.73
N LEU A 273 11.08 40.60 -4.53
CA LEU A 273 12.43 40.15 -4.19
C LEU A 273 13.50 40.74 -5.13
N ASN A 274 13.29 41.94 -5.68
CA ASN A 274 14.26 42.63 -6.53
C ASN A 274 14.72 41.81 -7.76
N GLY A 275 13.83 40.99 -8.33
CA GLY A 275 14.13 40.09 -9.44
C GLY A 275 14.89 38.81 -9.07
N LEU A 276 15.14 38.58 -7.78
CA LEU A 276 15.91 37.43 -7.28
C LEU A 276 15.00 36.27 -6.85
N THR A 277 15.52 35.03 -6.89
CA THR A 277 14.89 33.90 -6.20
C THR A 277 15.01 34.07 -4.68
N PRO A 278 14.17 33.39 -3.86
CA PRO A 278 14.29 33.49 -2.39
C PRO A 278 15.69 33.17 -1.84
N SER A 279 16.36 32.15 -2.40
CA SER A 279 17.73 31.80 -2.01
C SER A 279 18.75 32.89 -2.37
N GLU A 280 18.65 33.45 -3.57
CA GLU A 280 19.53 34.55 -4.03
C GLU A 280 19.27 35.84 -3.25
N PHE A 281 18.00 36.14 -2.95
CA PHE A 281 17.62 37.27 -2.11
C PHE A 281 18.20 37.12 -0.71
N ILE A 282 18.09 35.94 -0.08
CA ILE A 282 18.71 35.70 1.23
C ILE A 282 20.23 35.87 1.13
N LYS A 283 20.86 35.39 0.06
CA LYS A 283 22.31 35.55 -0.11
C LYS A 283 22.71 37.03 -0.26
N ILE A 284 22.09 37.76 -1.18
CA ILE A 284 22.54 39.11 -1.56
C ILE A 284 22.04 40.16 -0.57
N GLU A 285 20.75 40.13 -0.25
CA GLU A 285 20.08 41.20 0.52
C GLU A 285 20.12 40.97 2.03
N ILE A 286 20.49 39.77 2.48
CA ILE A 286 20.59 39.44 3.90
C ILE A 286 22.02 39.03 4.27
N TYR A 287 22.52 37.94 3.68
CA TYR A 287 23.81 37.36 4.05
C TYR A 287 24.97 38.31 3.72
N ASP A 288 25.13 38.75 2.47
CA ASP A 288 26.23 39.61 2.05
C ASP A 288 26.17 40.99 2.74
N LYS A 289 24.97 41.55 2.96
CA LYS A 289 24.79 42.78 3.74
C LYS A 289 25.26 42.63 5.18
N ILE A 290 24.82 41.57 5.87
CA ILE A 290 25.30 41.27 7.23
C ILE A 290 26.81 41.11 7.18
N ALA A 291 27.38 40.35 6.25
CA ALA A 291 28.82 40.15 6.13
C ALA A 291 29.61 41.46 5.98
N ASN A 292 29.01 42.47 5.34
CA ASN A 292 29.59 43.80 5.14
C ASN A 292 29.31 44.77 6.31
N GLY A 293 28.65 44.32 7.38
CA GLY A 293 28.32 45.14 8.55
C GLY A 293 27.05 45.98 8.40
N GLU A 294 26.23 45.71 7.38
CA GLU A 294 24.96 46.39 7.14
C GLU A 294 23.80 45.65 7.84
N ILE A 295 22.77 46.40 8.23
CA ILE A 295 21.54 45.86 8.81
C ILE A 295 20.51 45.65 7.68
N PRO A 296 20.16 44.42 7.32
CA PRO A 296 19.14 44.16 6.31
C PRO A 296 17.73 44.52 6.82
N GLU A 297 16.96 45.22 5.99
CA GLU A 297 15.56 45.54 6.24
C GLU A 297 14.65 44.71 5.34
N LEU A 298 13.56 44.16 5.90
CA LEU A 298 12.55 43.43 5.14
C LEU A 298 11.16 44.06 5.30
N SER A 299 10.45 44.17 4.18
CA SER A 299 9.01 44.39 4.20
C SER A 299 8.26 43.17 4.75
N LYS A 300 7.02 43.37 5.20
CA LYS A 300 6.16 42.28 5.70
C LYS A 300 5.94 41.18 4.65
N ILE A 301 5.75 41.55 3.39
CA ILE A 301 5.54 40.61 2.29
C ILE A 301 6.81 39.78 2.00
N GLN A 302 7.99 40.40 2.03
CA GLN A 302 9.27 39.69 1.91
C GLN A 302 9.45 38.70 3.06
N TYR A 303 9.15 39.10 4.30
CA TYR A 303 9.19 38.20 5.45
C TYR A 303 8.26 36.99 5.31
N ASP A 304 7.01 37.20 4.87
CA ASP A 304 6.04 36.11 4.70
C ASP A 304 6.46 35.14 3.58
N ILE A 305 7.03 35.65 2.48
CA ILE A 305 7.62 34.85 1.38
C ILE A 305 8.79 34.00 1.90
N LEU A 306 9.74 34.61 2.62
CA LEU A 306 10.92 33.91 3.13
C LEU A 306 10.58 32.87 4.20
N ASN A 307 9.61 33.15 5.06
CA ASN A 307 9.09 32.16 6.01
C ASN A 307 8.48 30.95 5.30
N LYS A 308 7.68 31.19 4.25
CA LYS A 308 7.11 30.09 3.49
C LYS A 308 8.18 29.29 2.75
N TYR A 309 9.14 29.98 2.14
CA TYR A 309 10.32 29.38 1.52
C TYR A 309 11.09 28.46 2.50
N ASN A 310 11.40 28.95 3.71
CA ASN A 310 12.07 28.17 4.74
C ASN A 310 11.26 26.91 5.09
N SER A 311 9.94 27.05 5.31
CA SER A 311 9.05 25.92 5.60
C SER A 311 9.07 24.86 4.48
N VAL A 312 9.05 25.28 3.22
CA VAL A 312 9.09 24.38 2.05
C VAL A 312 10.45 23.67 1.96
N ILE A 313 11.56 24.40 2.08
CA ILE A 313 12.90 23.78 2.06
C ILE A 313 13.09 22.81 3.23
N SER A 314 12.68 23.17 4.44
CA SER A 314 12.75 22.25 5.60
C SER A 314 11.95 20.96 5.33
N SER A 315 10.78 21.08 4.69
CA SER A 315 10.00 19.91 4.27
C SER A 315 10.75 19.08 3.23
N TYR A 316 11.39 19.70 2.23
CA TYR A 316 12.16 19.00 1.21
C TYR A 316 13.42 18.33 1.76
N LEU A 317 14.14 18.97 2.67
CA LEU A 317 15.28 18.40 3.37
C LEU A 317 14.85 17.13 4.14
N SER A 318 13.77 17.24 4.92
CA SER A 318 13.22 16.08 5.63
C SER A 318 12.80 14.96 4.67
N ALA A 319 12.14 15.28 3.56
CA ALA A 319 11.69 14.31 2.58
C ALA A 319 12.86 13.64 1.83
N ALA A 320 13.95 14.38 1.62
CA ALA A 320 15.18 13.85 1.05
C ALA A 320 16.06 13.07 2.07
N ASN A 321 15.61 12.92 3.33
CA ASN A 321 16.37 12.33 4.44
C ASN A 321 17.66 13.11 4.77
N ILE A 322 17.69 14.39 4.44
CA ILE A 322 18.80 15.30 4.76
C ILE A 322 18.46 15.96 6.09
N GLY A 323 19.26 15.67 7.12
CA GLY A 323 19.06 16.22 8.44
C GLY A 323 19.30 17.71 8.46
N TYR A 324 18.43 18.36 9.21
CA TYR A 324 18.39 19.79 9.43
C TYR A 324 18.32 19.99 10.94
N ASN A 325 19.37 20.57 11.52
CA ASN A 325 19.46 20.79 12.96
C ASN A 325 19.01 22.23 13.29
N ASN A 326 17.80 22.36 13.82
CA ASN A 326 17.25 23.65 14.27
C ASN A 326 18.05 24.27 15.45
N GLU A 327 18.77 23.45 16.24
CA GLU A 327 19.48 23.93 17.43
C GLU A 327 20.80 24.64 17.07
N GLN A 328 21.50 24.21 16.02
CA GLN A 328 22.73 24.86 15.54
C GLN A 328 22.47 26.21 14.86
N LEU A 329 21.23 26.40 14.39
CA LEU A 329 20.73 27.60 13.75
C LEU A 329 20.46 28.76 14.72
N MET A 330 20.40 28.47 16.03
CA MET A 330 20.14 29.46 17.08
C MET A 330 21.44 30.08 17.64
N THR A 331 22.60 29.67 17.13
CA THR A 331 23.90 30.16 17.60
C THR A 331 24.20 31.52 16.97
N PHE A 332 23.59 32.58 17.48
CA PHE A 332 24.24 33.88 17.47
C PHE A 332 25.60 33.71 18.16
N SER A 333 26.70 33.71 17.42
CA SER A 333 27.93 34.23 18.01
C SER A 333 27.64 35.71 18.26
N SER A 334 27.27 36.01 19.50
CA SER A 334 26.98 37.34 20.03
C SER A 334 27.80 38.43 19.33
N PHE A 335 27.13 39.36 18.65
CA PHE A 335 27.79 40.57 18.17
C PHE A 335 28.27 41.35 19.40
N VAL A 336 29.58 41.34 19.66
CA VAL A 336 30.17 42.23 20.66
C VAL A 336 30.35 43.58 19.99
N VAL A 337 29.50 44.54 20.36
CA VAL A 337 29.74 45.96 20.10
C VAL A 337 30.96 46.35 20.92
N LYS A 338 32.14 46.45 20.28
CA LYS A 338 33.27 47.13 20.93
C LYS A 338 32.93 48.60 20.99
N LYS A 339 32.68 49.09 22.21
CA LYS A 339 32.66 50.52 22.48
C LYS A 339 34.09 50.99 22.29
N ASP A 340 34.34 51.77 21.25
CA ASP A 340 35.65 52.33 20.99
C ASP A 340 35.94 53.36 22.10
N ASN A 341 36.64 52.88 23.13
CA ASN A 341 37.33 53.63 24.16
C ASN A 341 38.11 52.60 24.99
N ASP A 342 39.27 52.19 24.50
CA ASP A 342 40.36 51.82 25.41
C ASP A 342 41.71 51.98 24.70
N LYS A 343 42.17 53.23 24.68
CA LYS A 343 43.59 53.49 24.90
C LYS A 343 43.80 53.59 26.41
N ASP A 344 43.82 52.46 27.11
CA ASP A 344 44.77 52.18 28.20
C ASP A 344 44.44 50.87 28.98
N LYS A 345 45.44 49.99 28.99
CA LYS A 345 45.84 48.96 29.98
C LYS A 345 44.86 48.45 31.06
N ASP A 346 44.78 47.11 31.11
CA ASP A 346 44.68 46.24 32.30
C ASP A 346 43.61 46.54 33.38
N LYS A 347 42.51 45.77 33.40
CA LYS A 347 42.03 44.94 34.55
C LYS A 347 40.54 44.55 34.46
N GLU A 348 40.24 43.42 35.09
CA GLU A 348 38.93 42.78 35.29
C GLU A 348 37.84 43.65 35.95
N SER A 349 36.59 43.21 35.71
CA SER A 349 35.44 43.20 36.63
C SER A 349 34.39 44.33 36.53
N SER A 350 33.20 43.89 36.11
CA SER A 350 31.83 44.15 36.59
C SER A 350 31.33 45.55 37.01
N THR A 351 30.06 45.77 36.65
CA THR A 351 29.02 46.68 37.20
C THR A 351 28.83 48.10 36.64
N THR A 352 27.62 48.27 36.07
CA THR A 352 26.71 49.43 36.07
C THR A 352 27.26 50.85 35.93
N SER A 353 26.91 51.50 34.81
CA SER A 353 26.16 52.77 34.78
C SER A 353 26.00 53.28 33.32
N ALA A 354 24.82 53.81 33.00
CA ALA A 354 24.55 54.48 31.73
C ALA A 354 25.28 55.83 31.64
N PRO A 355 25.71 56.25 30.44
CA PRO A 355 25.36 57.62 30.05
C PRO A 355 24.99 57.81 28.56
N SER A 356 23.95 58.63 28.41
CA SER A 356 23.65 59.71 27.42
C SER A 356 24.03 59.60 25.94
N ASN A 357 22.99 59.81 25.13
CA ASN A 357 22.91 60.49 23.82
C ASN A 357 24.20 61.02 23.19
N GLU A 358 24.60 60.41 22.09
CA GLU A 358 25.15 61.09 20.90
C GLU A 358 25.01 60.14 19.70
N ASN A 359 24.59 60.67 18.55
CA ASN A 359 24.50 59.95 17.28
C ASN A 359 25.87 59.33 16.93
N LYS A 360 26.02 58.03 17.14
CA LYS A 360 27.16 57.25 16.65
C LYS A 360 26.64 56.02 15.91
N THR A 361 27.04 55.90 14.66
CA THR A 361 26.82 54.74 13.79
C THR A 361 27.38 53.49 14.48
N LEU A 362 26.52 52.50 14.69
CA LEU A 362 26.90 51.16 15.11
C LEU A 362 27.69 50.51 13.97
N GLU A 363 29.01 50.45 14.07
CA GLU A 363 29.81 49.65 13.13
C GLU A 363 29.79 48.18 13.58
N LEU A 364 29.12 47.32 12.80
CA LEU A 364 29.28 45.88 12.92
C LEU A 364 30.65 45.49 12.34
N SER A 365 31.65 45.26 13.19
CA SER A 365 32.90 44.64 12.75
C SER A 365 32.71 43.11 12.69
N ILE A 366 32.42 42.57 11.50
CA ILE A 366 32.33 41.13 11.29
C ILE A 366 33.64 40.63 10.67
N ASN A 367 34.30 39.67 11.32
CA ASN A 367 35.37 38.91 10.68
C ASN A 367 34.75 38.00 9.61
N ARG A 368 34.76 38.46 8.37
CA ARG A 368 34.12 37.80 7.22
C ARG A 368 34.49 36.32 7.11
N THR A 369 35.76 35.97 7.28
CA THR A 369 36.23 34.58 7.13
C THR A 369 35.70 33.68 8.24
N GLU A 370 35.64 34.19 9.47
CA GLU A 370 35.14 33.45 10.63
C GLU A 370 33.61 33.31 10.59
N TRP A 371 32.91 34.38 10.18
CA TRP A 371 31.47 34.38 10.00
C TRP A 371 31.02 33.48 8.83
N GLU A 372 31.73 33.51 7.70
CA GLU A 372 31.47 32.59 6.59
C GLU A 372 31.75 31.14 6.99
N ASN A 373 32.79 30.87 7.79
CA ASN A 373 33.11 29.51 8.23
C ASN A 373 32.16 28.97 9.31
N ASN A 374 31.67 29.83 10.21
CA ASN A 374 30.73 29.46 11.27
C ASN A 374 29.28 29.30 10.76
N ASN A 375 28.91 30.00 9.67
CA ASN A 375 27.58 29.90 9.05
C ASN A 375 27.54 28.95 7.82
N LYS A 376 28.67 28.34 7.45
CA LYS A 376 28.71 27.21 6.50
C LYS A 376 28.20 25.96 7.22
N PHE A 377 26.92 25.66 7.03
CA PHE A 377 26.36 24.41 7.53
C PHE A 377 26.91 23.24 6.71
N LYS A 378 27.83 22.48 7.30
CA LYS A 378 28.31 21.22 6.75
C LYS A 378 27.20 20.18 6.91
N VAL A 379 26.44 19.96 5.84
CA VAL A 379 25.32 19.00 5.78
C VAL A 379 25.73 17.57 6.19
N TYR A 380 27.03 17.27 6.14
CA TYR A 380 27.64 15.96 6.38
C TYR A 380 27.27 15.27 7.70
N ASP A 381 26.94 16.00 8.76
CA ASP A 381 26.76 15.38 10.08
C ASP A 381 25.37 14.78 10.33
N ALA A 382 24.42 14.85 9.37
CA ALA A 382 23.06 14.41 9.66
C ALA A 382 22.25 13.85 8.49
N ILE A 383 22.76 12.97 7.61
CA ILE A 383 21.78 12.06 6.98
C ILE A 383 21.18 11.22 8.12
N LYS A 384 19.89 11.42 8.42
CA LYS A 384 19.24 10.83 9.61
C LYS A 384 19.25 9.30 9.57
N SER A 385 19.45 8.70 8.39
CA SER A 385 19.62 7.26 8.23
C SER A 385 20.46 6.92 6.99
N SER A 386 21.17 5.78 7.02
CA SER A 386 21.86 5.21 5.84
C SER A 386 20.89 4.70 4.75
N ALA A 387 19.59 4.94 4.90
CA ALA A 387 18.56 4.51 3.97
C ALA A 387 18.62 5.34 2.68
N LEU A 388 18.28 4.70 1.58
CA LEU A 388 18.18 5.35 0.27
C LEU A 388 16.97 6.29 0.28
N THR A 389 17.17 7.55 -0.12
CA THR A 389 16.11 8.57 -0.19
C THR A 389 14.95 8.09 -1.07
N TYR A 390 13.71 8.23 -0.60
CA TYR A 390 12.50 7.73 -1.27
C TYR A 390 12.55 6.23 -1.65
N SER A 391 13.33 5.43 -0.92
CA SER A 391 13.19 3.97 -0.99
C SER A 391 11.83 3.54 -0.49
N GLY A 392 11.33 2.42 -1.00
CA GLY A 392 10.09 1.87 -0.51
C GLY A 392 10.15 1.35 0.93
N ASP A 393 9.01 0.88 1.42
CA ASP A 393 8.83 0.40 2.79
C ASP A 393 9.60 -0.89 3.09
N ARG A 394 9.91 -1.68 2.06
CA ARG A 394 10.55 -2.99 2.16
C ARG A 394 11.42 -3.27 0.94
N PRO A 395 12.54 -4.00 1.10
CA PRO A 395 13.42 -4.33 -0.01
C PRO A 395 12.68 -5.22 -1.02
N GLN A 396 13.03 -5.06 -2.30
CA GLN A 396 12.41 -5.80 -3.39
C GLN A 396 12.92 -7.24 -3.41
N LYS A 397 11.99 -8.20 -3.44
CA LYS A 397 12.25 -9.65 -3.49
C LYS A 397 11.65 -10.19 -4.77
N VAL A 398 12.40 -10.05 -5.84
CA VAL A 398 11.97 -10.42 -7.19
C VAL A 398 11.95 -11.94 -7.34
N LEU A 399 10.81 -12.49 -7.75
CA LEU A 399 10.65 -13.88 -8.18
C LEU A 399 10.56 -13.90 -9.69
N THR A 400 11.56 -14.48 -10.35
CA THR A 400 11.62 -14.49 -11.82
C THR A 400 11.43 -15.87 -12.42
N THR A 401 11.70 -16.90 -11.62
CA THR A 401 11.53 -18.29 -12.02
C THR A 401 10.59 -19.02 -11.08
N TRP A 402 10.01 -20.10 -11.57
CA TRP A 402 9.21 -20.99 -10.73
C TRP A 402 10.05 -21.55 -9.57
N SER A 403 11.34 -21.83 -9.80
CA SER A 403 12.27 -22.28 -8.77
C SER A 403 12.42 -21.28 -7.62
N ASP A 404 12.47 -19.98 -7.92
CA ASP A 404 12.60 -18.92 -6.90
C ASP A 404 11.44 -18.98 -5.90
N SER A 405 10.23 -19.28 -6.39
CA SER A 405 9.03 -19.35 -5.54
C SER A 405 9.04 -20.52 -4.55
N TRP A 406 9.81 -21.59 -4.80
CA TRP A 406 9.96 -22.71 -3.87
C TRP A 406 10.80 -22.33 -2.65
N ALA A 407 11.64 -21.30 -2.73
CA ALA A 407 12.37 -20.76 -1.58
C ALA A 407 11.40 -20.18 -0.52
N LEU A 408 10.22 -19.73 -0.94
CA LEU A 408 9.14 -19.29 -0.06
C LEU A 408 8.26 -20.46 0.44
N GLY A 409 8.47 -21.66 -0.09
CA GLY A 409 7.80 -22.90 0.30
C GLY A 409 6.80 -23.43 -0.73
N PRO A 410 6.29 -24.66 -0.49
CA PRO A 410 5.50 -25.41 -1.48
C PRO A 410 4.17 -24.73 -1.83
N PHE A 411 3.60 -23.94 -0.93
CA PHE A 411 2.37 -23.20 -1.21
C PHE A 411 2.59 -22.13 -2.29
N TYR A 412 3.70 -21.40 -2.21
CA TYR A 412 4.05 -20.40 -3.20
C TYR A 412 4.37 -21.03 -4.55
N GLY A 413 5.16 -22.10 -4.55
CA GLY A 413 5.48 -22.85 -5.78
C GLY A 413 4.25 -23.46 -6.46
N LEU A 414 3.34 -24.09 -5.73
CA LEU A 414 2.23 -24.84 -6.33
C LEU A 414 0.98 -24.00 -6.61
N PHE A 415 0.72 -22.95 -5.82
CA PHE A 415 -0.54 -22.20 -5.92
C PHE A 415 -0.33 -20.72 -6.27
N VAL A 416 0.57 -20.02 -5.58
CA VAL A 416 0.72 -18.56 -5.75
C VAL A 416 1.41 -18.23 -7.08
N TYR A 417 2.58 -18.83 -7.36
CA TYR A 417 3.36 -18.53 -8.55
C TYR A 417 2.59 -18.84 -9.84
N PRO A 418 1.98 -20.04 -10.04
CA PRO A 418 1.27 -20.33 -11.28
C PRO A 418 0.09 -19.38 -11.51
N LEU A 419 -0.59 -18.98 -10.44
CA LEU A 419 -1.69 -18.03 -10.52
C LEU A 419 -1.20 -16.62 -10.87
N ALA A 420 -0.17 -16.13 -10.20
CA ALA A 420 0.38 -14.81 -10.46
C ALA A 420 1.02 -14.73 -11.86
N ALA A 421 1.67 -15.80 -12.31
CA ALA A 421 2.18 -15.97 -13.67
C ALA A 421 1.05 -15.96 -14.72
N LEU A 422 -0.09 -16.62 -14.43
CA LEU A 422 -1.28 -16.58 -15.28
C LEU A 422 -1.84 -15.15 -15.35
N MET A 423 -1.90 -14.44 -14.23
CA MET A 423 -2.38 -13.05 -14.18
C MET A 423 -1.47 -12.10 -14.98
N GLN A 424 -0.15 -12.24 -14.84
CA GLN A 424 0.83 -11.44 -15.59
C GLN A 424 0.88 -11.82 -17.09
N SER A 425 0.63 -13.08 -17.43
CA SER A 425 0.52 -13.47 -18.85
C SER A 425 -0.67 -12.81 -19.53
N MET A 426 -1.77 -12.63 -18.79
CA MET A 426 -2.94 -11.94 -19.30
C MET A 426 -2.75 -10.44 -19.43
N SER A 427 -1.95 -9.81 -18.56
CA SER A 427 -1.70 -8.36 -18.65
C SER A 427 -1.04 -7.97 -19.99
N ILE A 428 -0.28 -8.89 -20.60
CA ILE A 428 0.36 -8.71 -21.91
C ILE A 428 -0.67 -8.55 -23.04
N ILE A 429 -1.82 -9.21 -22.94
CA ILE A 429 -2.83 -9.25 -24.02
C ILE A 429 -4.06 -8.39 -23.74
N THR A 430 -4.24 -7.91 -22.50
CA THR A 430 -5.33 -7.00 -22.15
C THR A 430 -4.89 -5.56 -22.34
N PRO A 431 -5.56 -4.75 -23.17
CA PRO A 431 -5.28 -3.32 -23.27
C PRO A 431 -5.39 -2.63 -21.89
N VAL A 432 -4.46 -1.72 -21.61
CA VAL A 432 -4.42 -0.91 -20.38
C VAL A 432 -5.48 0.20 -20.45
N TRP A 433 -6.75 -0.17 -20.53
CA TRP A 433 -7.85 0.79 -20.56
C TRP A 433 -8.22 1.22 -19.13
N ALA A 434 -7.53 2.23 -18.59
CA ALA A 434 -7.89 2.89 -17.33
C ALA A 434 -8.25 1.91 -16.18
N GLY A 435 -7.48 0.83 -16.05
CA GLY A 435 -7.66 -0.21 -15.02
C GLY A 435 -8.67 -1.33 -15.32
N TRP A 436 -9.46 -1.24 -16.40
CA TRP A 436 -10.41 -2.31 -16.79
C TRP A 436 -9.73 -3.62 -17.19
N GLY A 437 -8.54 -3.55 -17.80
CA GLY A 437 -7.74 -4.74 -18.11
C GLY A 437 -7.45 -5.57 -16.85
N THR A 438 -7.05 -4.91 -15.77
CA THR A 438 -6.79 -5.55 -14.47
C THR A 438 -8.05 -6.18 -13.88
N ILE A 439 -9.22 -5.52 -13.98
CA ILE A 439 -10.49 -6.11 -13.56
C ILE A 439 -10.76 -7.42 -14.32
N TRP A 440 -10.55 -7.44 -15.63
CA TRP A 440 -10.69 -8.65 -16.44
C TRP A 440 -9.73 -9.76 -16.03
N ILE A 441 -8.47 -9.43 -15.73
CA ILE A 441 -7.48 -10.39 -15.21
C ILE A 441 -7.99 -11.02 -13.91
N ILE A 442 -8.49 -10.21 -12.97
CA ILE A 442 -9.04 -10.70 -11.70
C ILE A 442 -10.27 -11.59 -11.93
N VAL A 443 -11.22 -11.15 -12.77
CA VAL A 443 -12.44 -11.92 -13.11
C VAL A 443 -12.07 -13.26 -13.75
N PHE A 444 -11.12 -13.28 -14.68
CA PHE A 444 -10.65 -14.51 -15.31
C PHE A 444 -9.99 -15.45 -14.30
N ALA A 445 -9.10 -14.94 -13.45
CA ALA A 445 -8.48 -15.73 -12.38
C ALA A 445 -9.54 -16.36 -11.47
N VAL A 446 -10.62 -15.62 -11.14
CA VAL A 446 -11.77 -16.17 -10.41
C VAL A 446 -12.46 -17.27 -11.19
N VAL A 447 -12.80 -17.05 -12.46
CA VAL A 447 -13.49 -18.04 -13.30
C VAL A 447 -12.68 -19.33 -13.39
N VAL A 448 -11.38 -19.25 -13.67
CA VAL A 448 -10.49 -20.41 -13.79
C VAL A 448 -10.43 -21.18 -12.47
N THR A 449 -10.07 -20.50 -11.39
CA THR A 449 -9.87 -21.14 -10.08
C THR A 449 -11.17 -21.72 -9.53
N LYS A 450 -12.30 -21.02 -9.69
CA LYS A 450 -13.61 -21.49 -9.24
C LYS A 450 -14.16 -22.61 -10.13
N SER A 451 -13.88 -22.62 -11.43
CA SER A 451 -14.25 -23.73 -12.31
C SER A 451 -13.53 -25.01 -11.91
N ILE A 452 -12.22 -24.93 -11.64
CA ILE A 452 -11.43 -26.06 -11.12
C ILE A 452 -11.99 -26.52 -9.77
N ALA A 453 -12.26 -25.58 -8.86
CA ALA A 453 -12.84 -25.88 -7.57
C ALA A 453 -14.21 -26.57 -7.70
N LEU A 454 -15.07 -26.10 -8.61
CA LEU A 454 -16.38 -26.67 -8.88
C LEU A 454 -16.24 -28.08 -9.46
N ALA A 455 -15.32 -28.31 -10.41
CA ALA A 455 -15.08 -29.63 -10.97
C ALA A 455 -14.67 -30.66 -9.90
N ILE A 456 -13.78 -30.27 -8.99
CA ILE A 456 -13.32 -31.13 -7.89
C ILE A 456 -14.43 -31.32 -6.83
N SER A 457 -15.15 -30.26 -6.51
CA SER A 457 -16.16 -30.24 -5.44
C SER A 457 -17.58 -30.55 -5.90
N PHE A 458 -17.81 -30.88 -7.17
CA PHE A 458 -19.15 -31.02 -7.77
C PHE A 458 -20.06 -31.96 -6.94
N LYS A 459 -19.55 -33.13 -6.55
CA LYS A 459 -20.28 -34.07 -5.68
C LYS A 459 -20.52 -33.51 -4.29
N SER A 460 -19.55 -32.82 -3.71
CA SER A 460 -19.69 -32.16 -2.41
C SER A 460 -20.77 -31.07 -2.44
N ARG A 461 -20.87 -30.30 -3.53
CA ARG A 461 -21.93 -29.29 -3.69
C ARG A 461 -23.33 -29.88 -3.68
N PHE A 462 -23.53 -31.03 -4.33
CA PHE A 462 -24.82 -31.75 -4.22
C PHE A 462 -25.03 -32.36 -2.84
N SER A 463 -24.00 -32.92 -2.22
CA SER A 463 -24.05 -33.46 -0.85
C SER A 463 -24.49 -32.38 0.16
N GLN A 464 -23.96 -31.16 0.05
CA GLN A 464 -24.38 -29.99 0.84
C GLN A 464 -25.86 -29.65 0.63
N SER A 465 -26.35 -29.69 -0.61
CA SER A 465 -27.78 -29.51 -0.86
C SER A 465 -28.65 -30.56 -0.17
N ILE A 466 -28.21 -31.81 -0.10
CA ILE A 466 -28.98 -32.87 0.58
C ILE A 466 -28.94 -32.62 2.09
N GLN A 467 -27.83 -32.10 2.64
CA GLN A 467 -27.77 -31.68 4.05
C GLN A 467 -28.77 -30.57 4.36
N ASP A 468 -28.92 -29.59 3.46
CA ASP A 468 -29.93 -28.53 3.61
C ASP A 468 -31.35 -29.11 3.64
N ASP A 469 -31.65 -30.10 2.79
CA ASP A 469 -32.93 -30.83 2.81
C ASP A 469 -33.19 -31.58 4.12
N LEU A 470 -32.14 -31.93 4.88
CA LEU A 470 -32.21 -32.63 6.16
C LEU A 470 -32.22 -31.68 7.36
N ARG A 471 -32.20 -30.34 7.16
CA ARG A 471 -32.12 -29.34 8.23
C ARG A 471 -33.17 -29.52 9.33
N ILE A 472 -34.42 -29.83 8.97
CA ILE A 472 -35.51 -30.08 9.93
C ILE A 472 -35.25 -31.34 10.76
N LYS A 473 -34.78 -32.43 10.12
CA LYS A 473 -34.46 -33.68 10.82
C LYS A 473 -33.26 -33.51 11.75
N LYS A 474 -32.27 -32.71 11.33
CA LYS A 474 -31.15 -32.30 12.18
C LYS A 474 -31.65 -31.52 13.40
N ALA A 475 -32.54 -30.54 13.22
CA ALA A 475 -33.13 -29.77 14.31
C ALA A 475 -33.92 -30.65 15.30
N ALA A 476 -34.64 -31.67 14.82
CA ALA A 476 -35.33 -32.64 15.68
C ALA A 476 -34.36 -33.44 16.57
N ILE A 477 -33.23 -33.89 16.02
CA ILE A 477 -32.17 -34.55 16.80
C ILE A 477 -31.56 -33.55 17.79
N GLU A 478 -31.27 -32.33 17.38
CA GLU A 478 -30.72 -31.31 18.28
C GLU A 478 -31.63 -30.99 19.47
N ALA A 479 -32.95 -30.92 19.24
CA ALA A 479 -33.96 -30.70 20.27
C ALA A 479 -34.01 -31.85 21.30
N LYS A 480 -33.90 -33.12 20.85
CA LYS A 480 -33.89 -34.31 21.74
C LYS A 480 -32.78 -34.28 22.80
N TYR A 481 -31.67 -33.60 22.51
CA TYR A 481 -30.48 -33.56 23.38
C TYR A 481 -30.29 -32.20 24.08
N LYS A 482 -31.28 -31.30 24.04
CA LYS A 482 -31.27 -30.02 24.74
C LYS A 482 -31.19 -30.25 26.26
N GLY A 483 -30.41 -29.43 26.97
CA GLY A 483 -30.19 -29.59 28.42
C GLY A 483 -29.09 -30.57 28.83
N PHE A 484 -28.62 -31.46 27.93
CA PHE A 484 -27.54 -32.40 28.20
C PHE A 484 -26.15 -31.88 27.75
N GLU A 485 -25.99 -30.56 27.64
CA GLU A 485 -24.80 -29.92 27.04
C GLU A 485 -23.53 -30.10 27.87
N ASN A 486 -23.63 -30.42 29.16
CA ASN A 486 -22.46 -30.67 30.01
C ASN A 486 -22.10 -32.17 30.09
N ASN A 487 -22.95 -33.07 29.56
CA ASN A 487 -22.72 -34.50 29.58
C ASN A 487 -21.95 -34.98 28.32
N LYS A 488 -20.71 -35.44 28.51
CA LYS A 488 -19.84 -35.93 27.43
C LYS A 488 -20.46 -37.12 26.67
N GLN A 489 -21.13 -38.04 27.35
CA GLN A 489 -21.76 -39.21 26.71
C GLN A 489 -22.94 -38.80 25.83
N MET A 490 -23.77 -37.85 26.30
CA MET A 490 -24.91 -37.36 25.52
C MET A 490 -24.47 -36.56 24.29
N LYS A 491 -23.35 -35.82 24.36
CA LYS A 491 -22.70 -35.21 23.18
C LYS A 491 -22.27 -36.26 22.15
N ILE A 492 -21.67 -37.36 22.60
CA ILE A 492 -21.24 -38.45 21.73
C ILE A 492 -22.46 -39.11 21.05
N ARG A 493 -23.52 -39.41 21.81
CA ARG A 493 -24.77 -39.99 21.25
C ARG A 493 -25.43 -39.06 20.24
N LYS A 494 -25.51 -37.76 20.53
CA LYS A 494 -26.00 -36.75 19.57
C LYS A 494 -25.19 -36.78 18.27
N SER A 495 -23.86 -36.82 18.36
CA SER A 495 -22.97 -36.91 17.19
C SER A 495 -23.18 -38.20 16.40
N GLN A 496 -23.37 -39.34 17.08
CA GLN A 496 -23.66 -40.63 16.45
C GLN A 496 -25.01 -40.63 15.71
N GLU A 497 -26.08 -40.12 16.31
CA GLU A 497 -27.39 -40.01 15.64
C GLU A 497 -27.33 -39.09 14.40
N LEU A 498 -26.61 -37.96 14.49
CA LEU A 498 -26.38 -37.08 13.35
C LEU A 498 -25.58 -37.77 12.23
N SER A 499 -24.53 -38.50 12.60
CA SER A 499 -23.72 -39.27 11.64
C SER A 499 -24.52 -40.39 10.98
N ALA A 500 -25.39 -41.07 11.73
CA ALA A 500 -26.30 -42.08 11.20
C ALA A 500 -27.34 -41.48 10.24
N LEU A 501 -27.88 -40.29 10.56
CA LEU A 501 -28.77 -39.54 9.66
C LEU A 501 -28.07 -39.23 8.33
N TYR A 502 -26.82 -38.74 8.37
CA TYR A 502 -26.06 -38.44 7.15
C TYR A 502 -25.73 -39.71 6.35
N SER A 503 -25.27 -40.77 7.03
CA SER A 503 -24.94 -42.05 6.40
C SER A 503 -26.14 -42.69 5.71
N LYS A 504 -27.33 -42.65 6.34
CA LYS A 504 -28.59 -43.13 5.75
C LYS A 504 -28.96 -42.38 4.47
N ASN A 505 -28.60 -41.11 4.38
CA ASN A 505 -28.82 -40.27 3.20
C ASN A 505 -27.62 -40.23 2.24
N ASN A 506 -26.58 -41.05 2.47
CA ASN A 506 -25.35 -41.14 1.65
C ASN A 506 -24.58 -39.83 1.53
N ILE A 507 -24.69 -39.02 2.58
CA ILE A 507 -23.84 -37.87 2.78
C ILE A 507 -22.59 -38.36 3.46
N ASN A 508 -21.43 -38.19 2.82
CA ASN A 508 -20.17 -38.42 3.48
C ASN A 508 -19.83 -37.17 4.31
N PRO A 509 -19.60 -37.27 5.62
CA PRO A 509 -19.15 -36.13 6.45
C PRO A 509 -17.93 -35.41 5.84
N MET A 510 -17.07 -36.16 5.15
CA MET A 510 -15.88 -35.62 4.51
C MET A 510 -16.17 -34.72 3.29
N ASP A 511 -17.36 -34.81 2.69
CA ASP A 511 -17.77 -33.93 1.60
C ASP A 511 -17.87 -32.48 2.08
N SER A 512 -18.38 -32.27 3.31
CA SER A 512 -18.50 -30.92 3.90
C SER A 512 -17.12 -30.31 4.18
N MET A 513 -16.17 -31.12 4.65
CA MET A 513 -14.80 -30.70 4.92
C MET A 513 -14.00 -30.43 3.65
N ALA A 514 -14.21 -31.21 2.59
CA ALA A 514 -13.54 -31.04 1.30
C ALA A 514 -13.77 -29.66 0.70
N ASN A 515 -14.96 -29.09 0.84
CA ASN A 515 -15.25 -27.75 0.33
C ASN A 515 -14.43 -26.66 1.03
N MET A 516 -14.27 -26.78 2.35
CA MET A 516 -13.45 -25.84 3.13
C MET A 516 -11.97 -25.97 2.77
N ILE A 517 -11.46 -27.20 2.65
CA ILE A 517 -10.07 -27.48 2.26
C ILE A 517 -9.77 -26.95 0.85
N ILE A 518 -10.72 -26.97 -0.08
CA ILE A 518 -10.52 -26.43 -1.43
C ILE A 518 -10.63 -24.90 -1.46
N THR A 519 -11.55 -24.32 -0.68
CA THR A 519 -11.86 -22.88 -0.78
C THR A 519 -10.78 -21.99 -0.16
N MET A 520 -10.28 -22.33 1.03
CA MET A 520 -9.31 -21.48 1.75
C MET A 520 -7.98 -21.30 1.00
N PRO A 521 -7.36 -22.34 0.43
CA PRO A 521 -6.10 -22.21 -0.30
C PRO A 521 -6.23 -21.37 -1.56
N ILE A 522 -7.34 -21.53 -2.28
CA ILE A 522 -7.62 -20.75 -3.49
C ILE A 522 -7.73 -19.28 -3.13
N PHE A 523 -8.45 -18.96 -2.06
CA PHE A 523 -8.53 -17.59 -1.56
C PHE A 523 -7.15 -17.03 -1.23
N LEU A 524 -6.35 -17.75 -0.42
CA LEU A 524 -5.02 -17.28 -0.03
C LEU A 524 -4.07 -17.15 -1.23
N ALA A 525 -4.15 -18.06 -2.19
CA ALA A 525 -3.35 -18.01 -3.41
C ALA A 525 -3.70 -16.78 -4.25
N ILE A 526 -5.00 -16.50 -4.44
CA ILE A 526 -5.45 -15.30 -5.17
C ILE A 526 -5.10 -14.04 -4.40
N TRP A 527 -5.34 -14.01 -3.09
CA TRP A 527 -4.99 -12.88 -2.26
C TRP A 527 -3.49 -12.55 -2.34
N ARG A 528 -2.62 -13.57 -2.27
CA ARG A 528 -1.19 -13.39 -2.45
C ARG A 528 -0.80 -13.00 -3.87
N ALA A 529 -1.38 -13.63 -4.90
CA ALA A 529 -1.14 -13.27 -6.28
C ALA A 529 -1.47 -11.79 -6.54
N LEU A 530 -2.62 -11.31 -6.05
CA LEU A 530 -3.03 -9.90 -6.13
C LEU A 530 -2.01 -8.95 -5.49
N GLN A 531 -1.37 -9.35 -4.39
CA GLN A 531 -0.39 -8.54 -3.67
C GLN A 531 1.02 -8.57 -4.27
N ILE A 532 1.39 -9.60 -5.04
CA ILE A 532 2.75 -9.73 -5.60
C ILE A 532 2.82 -9.37 -7.09
N THR A 533 1.69 -9.12 -7.76
CA THR A 533 1.67 -8.73 -9.18
C THR A 533 1.77 -7.20 -9.31
N PRO A 534 2.88 -6.65 -9.85
CA PRO A 534 3.11 -5.21 -9.94
C PRO A 534 2.04 -4.44 -10.74
N GLU A 535 1.52 -5.05 -11.80
CA GLU A 535 0.47 -4.47 -12.66
C GLU A 535 -0.82 -4.22 -11.86
N ILE A 536 -1.11 -5.09 -10.89
CA ILE A 536 -2.29 -4.96 -10.02
C ILE A 536 -2.05 -3.87 -8.98
N LYS A 537 -0.85 -3.83 -8.39
CA LYS A 537 -0.49 -2.79 -7.42
C LYS A 537 -0.55 -1.38 -8.01
N SER A 538 -0.17 -1.23 -9.28
CA SER A 538 -0.14 0.06 -9.99
C SER A 538 -1.46 0.44 -10.64
N THR A 539 -2.47 -0.43 -10.58
CA THR A 539 -3.74 -0.16 -11.25
C THR A 539 -4.53 0.93 -10.52
N ILE A 540 -4.93 1.93 -11.29
CA ILE A 540 -5.92 2.94 -10.92
C ILE A 540 -7.13 2.78 -11.84
N TRP A 541 -8.31 2.70 -11.24
CA TRP A 541 -9.59 2.61 -11.96
C TRP A 541 -10.56 3.61 -11.34
N LEU A 542 -11.04 4.60 -12.11
CA LEU A 542 -11.96 5.65 -11.61
C LEU A 542 -11.44 6.31 -10.30
N THR A 543 -10.16 6.70 -10.29
CA THR A 543 -9.43 7.23 -9.11
C THR A 543 -9.32 6.29 -7.90
N ILE A 544 -9.63 5.00 -8.08
CA ILE A 544 -9.45 3.95 -7.07
C ILE A 544 -8.14 3.22 -7.37
N ASN A 545 -7.16 3.39 -6.50
CA ASN A 545 -5.95 2.57 -6.49
C ASN A 545 -6.25 1.20 -5.87
N PHE A 546 -5.92 0.12 -6.59
CA PHE A 546 -6.19 -1.27 -6.19
C PHE A 546 -5.36 -1.76 -5.01
N ALA A 547 -4.20 -1.15 -4.77
CA ALA A 547 -3.36 -1.46 -3.63
C ALA A 547 -3.77 -0.71 -2.35
N SER A 548 -4.61 0.32 -2.46
CA SER A 548 -5.08 1.08 -1.29
C SER A 548 -6.21 0.38 -0.54
N THR A 549 -6.27 0.59 0.77
CA THR A 549 -7.37 0.13 1.63
C THR A 549 -8.57 1.06 1.50
N SER A 550 -9.71 0.53 1.06
CA SER A 550 -10.84 1.35 0.64
C SER A 550 -11.46 2.22 1.75
N TRP A 551 -11.56 1.69 2.97
CA TRP A 551 -12.15 2.45 4.08
C TRP A 551 -11.25 3.59 4.56
N GLN A 552 -9.92 3.42 4.47
CA GLN A 552 -8.95 4.48 4.81
C GLN A 552 -9.07 5.63 3.81
N LYS A 553 -9.04 5.31 2.52
CA LYS A 553 -9.20 6.30 1.44
C LYS A 553 -10.55 7.01 1.47
N LEU A 554 -11.62 6.32 1.87
CA LEU A 554 -12.91 6.97 2.07
C LEU A 554 -12.84 8.04 3.18
N PHE A 555 -12.18 7.76 4.30
CA PHE A 555 -12.00 8.75 5.38
C PHE A 555 -11.05 9.90 5.01
N GLU A 556 -10.14 9.68 4.07
CA GLU A 556 -9.32 10.74 3.46
C GLU A 556 -10.09 11.62 2.47
N GLY A 557 -11.35 11.29 2.16
CA GLY A 557 -12.24 12.07 1.27
C GLY A 557 -12.38 11.53 -0.15
N TYR A 558 -11.81 10.37 -0.47
CA TYR A 558 -11.93 9.75 -1.80
C TYR A 558 -13.25 8.99 -1.95
N TRP A 559 -14.31 9.72 -2.30
CA TRP A 559 -15.67 9.19 -2.43
C TRP A 559 -15.89 7.99 -3.38
N PRO A 560 -15.15 7.82 -4.50
CA PRO A 560 -15.32 6.64 -5.36
C PRO A 560 -15.15 5.30 -4.64
N TYR A 561 -14.35 5.25 -3.56
CA TYR A 561 -14.21 4.06 -2.73
C TYR A 561 -15.50 3.65 -2.02
N LEU A 562 -16.44 4.58 -1.77
CA LEU A 562 -17.75 4.26 -1.20
C LEU A 562 -18.57 3.35 -2.14
N ILE A 563 -18.56 3.66 -3.45
CA ILE A 563 -19.28 2.88 -4.47
C ILE A 563 -18.75 1.45 -4.50
N LEU A 564 -17.41 1.30 -4.44
CA LEU A 564 -16.77 0.00 -4.39
C LEU A 564 -17.18 -0.79 -3.14
N ILE A 565 -17.12 -0.17 -1.95
CA ILE A 565 -17.51 -0.79 -0.68
C ILE A 565 -18.96 -1.25 -0.71
N VAL A 566 -19.90 -0.37 -1.10
CA VAL A 566 -21.33 -0.67 -1.16
C VAL A 566 -21.58 -1.83 -2.14
N THR A 567 -20.95 -1.81 -3.31
CA THR A 567 -21.08 -2.88 -4.30
C THR A 567 -20.54 -4.20 -3.78
N ALA A 568 -19.35 -4.21 -3.18
CA ALA A 568 -18.75 -5.39 -2.59
C ALA A 568 -19.62 -5.99 -1.48
N VAL A 569 -20.12 -5.15 -0.56
CA VAL A 569 -21.02 -5.56 0.52
C VAL A 569 -22.33 -6.12 -0.04
N ALA A 570 -22.95 -5.44 -1.01
CA ALA A 570 -24.21 -5.88 -1.61
C ALA A 570 -24.06 -7.26 -2.27
N VAL A 571 -23.05 -7.43 -3.12
CA VAL A 571 -22.77 -8.71 -3.78
C VAL A 571 -22.45 -9.80 -2.76
N GLN A 572 -21.65 -9.49 -1.74
CA GLN A 572 -21.31 -10.43 -0.67
C GLN A 572 -22.56 -10.89 0.10
N VAL A 573 -23.44 -9.97 0.49
CA VAL A 573 -24.71 -10.29 1.18
C VAL A 573 -25.61 -11.14 0.29
N ILE A 574 -25.80 -10.74 -0.98
CA ILE A 574 -26.63 -11.50 -1.93
C ILE A 574 -26.08 -12.92 -2.11
N SER A 575 -24.77 -13.08 -2.28
CA SER A 575 -24.13 -14.39 -2.48
C SER A 575 -24.34 -15.35 -1.29
N GLN A 576 -24.43 -14.83 -0.07
CA GLN A 576 -24.63 -15.62 1.14
C GLN A 576 -26.11 -15.87 1.48
N VAL A 577 -27.00 -14.94 1.12
CA VAL A 577 -28.43 -15.03 1.41
C VAL A 577 -29.16 -15.89 0.37
N LEU A 578 -28.76 -15.80 -0.91
CA LEU A 578 -29.43 -16.47 -2.02
C LEU A 578 -29.57 -18.00 -1.85
N PRO A 579 -28.54 -18.77 -1.43
CA PRO A 579 -28.69 -20.20 -1.19
C PRO A 579 -29.79 -20.52 -0.18
N ARG A 580 -29.95 -19.68 0.85
CA ARG A 580 -31.00 -19.87 1.86
C ARG A 580 -32.37 -19.63 1.27
N ILE A 581 -32.56 -18.52 0.54
CA ILE A 581 -33.85 -18.16 -0.07
C ILE A 581 -34.34 -19.31 -0.97
N LEU A 582 -33.45 -19.83 -1.82
CA LEU A 582 -33.78 -20.91 -2.74
C LEU A 582 -34.11 -22.24 -2.04
N ASN A 583 -33.54 -22.46 -0.84
CA ASN A 583 -33.75 -23.68 -0.06
C ASN A 583 -34.87 -23.54 1.00
N ARG A 584 -35.46 -22.35 1.20
CA ARG A 584 -36.44 -22.06 2.27
C ARG A 584 -37.85 -22.61 2.04
N LYS A 585 -38.19 -23.03 0.82
CA LYS A 585 -39.55 -23.48 0.42
C LYS A 585 -40.12 -24.72 1.15
N LYS A 586 -39.40 -25.32 2.12
CA LYS A 586 -39.85 -26.48 2.92
C LYS A 586 -40.12 -26.18 4.41
N GLU A 587 -40.05 -24.92 4.83
CA GLU A 587 -40.18 -24.49 6.24
C GLU A 587 -41.63 -24.47 6.77
N ASN A 588 -42.64 -24.66 5.92
CA ASN A 588 -44.08 -24.66 6.30
C ASN A 588 -44.55 -25.92 7.08
N GLN A 589 -43.63 -26.70 7.66
CA GLN A 589 -43.97 -27.82 8.52
C GLN A 589 -44.23 -27.32 9.96
N ARG A 590 -45.18 -27.93 10.68
CA ARG A 590 -45.40 -27.62 12.10
C ARG A 590 -44.17 -28.06 12.90
N LEU A 591 -43.35 -27.10 13.32
CA LEU A 591 -42.14 -27.32 14.12
C LEU A 591 -42.43 -27.14 15.61
N THR A 592 -41.90 -28.01 16.46
CA THR A 592 -41.93 -27.88 17.93
C THR A 592 -41.12 -26.65 18.38
N ALA A 593 -41.43 -26.06 19.54
CA ALA A 593 -40.70 -24.91 20.10
C ALA A 593 -39.18 -25.14 20.15
N ASP A 594 -38.74 -26.32 20.62
CA ASP A 594 -37.31 -26.66 20.68
C ASP A 594 -36.65 -26.83 19.31
N GLN A 595 -37.40 -27.28 18.30
CA GLN A 595 -36.90 -27.38 16.92
C GLN A 595 -36.71 -25.98 16.31
N LYS A 596 -37.64 -25.06 16.57
CA LYS A 596 -37.51 -23.66 16.15
C LYS A 596 -36.29 -23.00 16.78
N GLU A 597 -36.01 -23.29 18.05
CA GLU A 597 -34.83 -22.76 18.75
C GLU A 597 -33.53 -23.31 18.17
N ALA A 598 -33.46 -24.61 17.84
CA ALA A 598 -32.28 -25.21 17.21
C ALA A 598 -32.00 -24.59 15.82
N ILE A 599 -33.06 -24.37 15.03
CA ILE A 599 -32.98 -23.68 13.74
C ILE A 599 -32.52 -22.22 13.93
N LYS A 600 -33.06 -21.50 14.92
CA LYS A 600 -32.67 -20.13 15.27
C LYS A 600 -31.21 -20.04 15.72
N LYS A 601 -30.71 -21.02 16.49
CA LYS A 601 -29.30 -21.12 16.89
C LYS A 601 -28.39 -21.26 15.67
N SER A 602 -28.74 -22.13 14.72
CA SER A 602 -28.03 -22.26 13.45
C SER A 602 -28.06 -20.96 12.62
N GLU A 603 -29.18 -20.24 12.59
CA GLU A 603 -29.30 -18.96 11.88
C GLU A 603 -28.47 -17.85 12.51
N LYS A 604 -28.42 -17.81 13.85
CA LYS A 604 -27.56 -16.87 14.59
C LYS A 604 -26.10 -17.09 14.23
N THR A 605 -25.61 -18.34 14.28
CA THR A 605 -24.24 -18.66 13.86
C THR A 605 -23.97 -18.19 12.44
N GLN A 606 -24.88 -18.47 11.51
CA GLN A 606 -24.71 -18.08 10.11
C GLN A 606 -24.77 -16.56 9.90
N ARG A 607 -25.53 -15.82 10.72
CA ARG A 607 -25.55 -14.35 10.70
C ARG A 607 -24.25 -13.76 11.24
N ILE A 608 -23.69 -14.33 12.32
CA ILE A 608 -22.38 -13.92 12.84
C ILE A 608 -21.31 -14.15 11.79
N THR A 609 -21.28 -15.33 11.15
CA THR A 609 -20.34 -15.63 10.06
C THR A 609 -20.45 -14.62 8.91
N MET A 610 -21.67 -14.23 8.53
CA MET A 610 -21.90 -13.21 7.50
C MET A 610 -21.29 -11.86 7.87
N ILE A 611 -21.49 -11.40 9.12
CA ILE A 611 -20.93 -10.14 9.61
C ILE A 611 -19.40 -10.18 9.62
N VAL A 612 -18.80 -11.30 10.06
CA VAL A 612 -17.34 -11.50 10.04
C VAL A 612 -16.79 -11.42 8.61
N PHE A 613 -17.44 -12.09 7.66
CA PHE A 613 -17.01 -12.00 6.26
C PHE A 613 -17.20 -10.61 5.67
N LEU A 614 -18.23 -9.86 6.07
CA LEU A 614 -18.45 -8.48 5.64
C LEU A 614 -17.31 -7.58 6.14
N PHE A 615 -16.89 -7.73 7.40
CA PHE A 615 -15.72 -7.04 7.94
C PHE A 615 -14.48 -7.31 7.09
N PHE A 616 -14.18 -8.58 6.78
CA PHE A 616 -13.05 -8.92 5.93
C PHE A 616 -13.17 -8.32 4.52
N THR A 617 -14.35 -8.34 3.91
CA THR A 617 -14.56 -7.72 2.59
C THR A 617 -14.16 -6.24 2.60
N VAL A 618 -14.44 -5.49 3.66
CA VAL A 618 -14.11 -4.06 3.73
C VAL A 618 -12.66 -3.80 4.19
N ALA A 619 -12.07 -4.70 4.98
CA ALA A 619 -10.76 -4.52 5.60
C ALA A 619 -9.56 -4.62 4.65
N PHE A 620 -9.70 -5.32 3.52
CA PHE A 620 -8.60 -5.50 2.55
C PHE A 620 -8.54 -4.39 1.49
N THR A 621 -7.49 -4.43 0.66
CA THR A 621 -7.27 -3.46 -0.42
C THR A 621 -8.34 -3.58 -1.52
N ALA A 622 -8.55 -2.49 -2.27
CA ALA A 622 -9.56 -2.41 -3.32
C ALA A 622 -9.45 -3.53 -4.38
N GLY A 623 -8.24 -3.94 -4.76
CA GLY A 623 -8.04 -5.06 -5.70
C GLY A 623 -8.60 -6.38 -5.17
N VAL A 624 -8.47 -6.64 -3.87
CA VAL A 624 -9.06 -7.85 -3.26
C VAL A 624 -10.59 -7.71 -3.15
N GLN A 625 -11.12 -6.50 -2.93
CA GLN A 625 -12.57 -6.24 -2.97
C GLN A 625 -13.20 -6.56 -4.33
N ILE A 626 -12.51 -6.22 -5.42
CA ILE A 626 -12.92 -6.57 -6.78
C ILE A 626 -12.95 -8.09 -6.96
N TYR A 627 -11.95 -8.79 -6.41
CA TYR A 627 -12.00 -10.25 -6.33
C TYR A 627 -13.23 -10.77 -5.56
N TRP A 628 -13.59 -10.16 -4.43
CA TRP A 628 -14.81 -10.54 -3.68
C TRP A 628 -16.08 -10.33 -4.50
N ILE A 629 -16.16 -9.23 -5.25
CA ILE A 629 -17.28 -8.96 -6.17
C ILE A 629 -17.37 -10.08 -7.22
N ALA A 630 -16.27 -10.35 -7.94
CA ALA A 630 -16.24 -11.39 -8.97
C ALA A 630 -16.55 -12.79 -8.40
N SER A 631 -15.96 -13.13 -7.26
CA SER A 631 -16.18 -14.40 -6.55
C SER A 631 -17.62 -14.55 -6.03
N GLY A 632 -18.22 -13.45 -5.57
CA GLY A 632 -19.62 -13.40 -5.15
C GLY A 632 -20.59 -13.56 -6.32
N ILE A 633 -20.35 -12.88 -7.45
CA ILE A 633 -21.11 -13.07 -8.70
C ILE A 633 -21.02 -14.52 -9.17
N TRP A 634 -19.81 -15.10 -9.19
CA TRP A 634 -19.63 -16.51 -9.49
C TRP A 634 -20.47 -17.40 -8.58
N THR A 635 -20.44 -17.14 -7.27
CA THR A 635 -21.18 -17.93 -6.27
C THR A 635 -22.70 -17.82 -6.48
N ILE A 636 -23.20 -16.63 -6.85
CA ILE A 636 -24.62 -16.41 -7.20
C ILE A 636 -24.99 -17.25 -8.42
N LEU A 637 -24.20 -17.16 -9.50
CA LEU A 637 -24.42 -17.92 -10.74
C LEU A 637 -24.36 -19.44 -10.49
N GLU A 638 -23.34 -19.90 -9.76
CA GLU A 638 -23.16 -21.31 -9.37
C GLU A 638 -24.38 -21.81 -8.57
N THR A 639 -24.87 -21.02 -7.61
CA THR A 639 -26.03 -21.37 -6.79
C THR A 639 -27.30 -21.51 -7.63
N ILE A 640 -27.53 -20.56 -8.55
CA ILE A 640 -28.69 -20.59 -9.46
C ILE A 640 -28.59 -21.79 -10.41
N ALA A 641 -27.41 -22.03 -11.00
CA ALA A 641 -27.17 -23.15 -11.89
C ALA A 641 -27.39 -24.50 -11.18
N ILE A 642 -26.87 -24.67 -9.97
CA ILE A 642 -27.09 -25.87 -9.15
C ILE A 642 -28.57 -26.03 -8.81
N HIS A 643 -29.28 -24.95 -8.46
CA HIS A 643 -30.71 -25.01 -8.18
C HIS A 643 -31.52 -25.45 -9.41
N TRP A 644 -31.17 -24.95 -10.59
CA TRP A 644 -31.80 -25.36 -11.85
C TRP A 644 -31.49 -26.82 -12.21
N LEU A 645 -30.22 -27.23 -12.08
CA LEU A 645 -29.79 -28.62 -12.29
C LEU A 645 -30.55 -29.62 -11.42
N LYS A 646 -30.87 -29.26 -10.17
CA LYS A 646 -31.69 -30.13 -9.28
C LYS A 646 -33.09 -30.42 -9.82
N LYS A 647 -33.66 -29.54 -10.64
CA LYS A 647 -35.00 -29.73 -11.21
C LYS A 647 -34.99 -30.72 -12.38
N THR A 648 -33.83 -31.03 -12.95
CA THR A 648 -33.68 -31.93 -14.10
C THR A 648 -33.96 -33.40 -13.76
N LYS A 649 -34.37 -34.18 -14.76
CA LYS A 649 -34.57 -35.64 -14.63
C LYS A 649 -33.26 -36.36 -14.27
N TRP A 650 -32.14 -35.92 -14.86
CA TRP A 650 -30.81 -36.50 -14.60
C TRP A 650 -30.43 -36.47 -13.11
N TYR A 651 -30.67 -35.33 -12.44
CA TYR A 651 -30.37 -35.20 -11.02
C TYR A 651 -31.22 -36.14 -10.16
N ARG A 652 -32.53 -36.23 -10.44
CA ARG A 652 -33.45 -37.12 -9.72
C ARG A 652 -33.03 -38.59 -9.83
N LEU A 653 -32.58 -39.02 -11.01
CA LEU A 653 -32.11 -40.39 -11.28
C LEU A 653 -30.73 -40.68 -10.64
N SER A 654 -29.83 -39.71 -10.65
CA SER A 654 -28.45 -39.89 -10.20
C SER A 654 -28.28 -39.76 -8.68
N TYR A 655 -29.05 -38.87 -8.03
CA TYR A 655 -28.83 -38.50 -6.63
C TYR A 655 -30.05 -38.70 -5.71
N SER A 656 -31.27 -38.80 -6.23
CA SER A 656 -32.41 -39.16 -5.39
C SER A 656 -32.47 -40.68 -5.25
N LYS A 657 -32.02 -41.21 -4.12
CA LYS A 657 -32.22 -42.63 -3.76
C LYS A 657 -33.69 -43.00 -3.56
N LYS A 658 -34.63 -42.04 -3.66
CA LYS A 658 -36.07 -42.26 -3.47
C LYS A 658 -36.74 -43.04 -4.60
N PHE A 659 -36.02 -43.37 -5.68
CA PHE A 659 -36.51 -44.17 -6.81
C PHE A 659 -35.60 -45.35 -7.20
N LYS A 660 -34.67 -45.76 -6.32
CA LYS A 660 -33.80 -46.94 -6.52
C LYS A 660 -34.18 -48.11 -5.61
N LYS A 661 -35.43 -48.17 -5.17
CA LYS A 661 -36.00 -49.34 -4.50
C LYS A 661 -37.05 -49.96 -5.39
#